data_AF-A0A7W1SJC6-F1
#
_entry.id   AF-A0A7W1SJC6-F1
#
_cell.length_a   1.000
_cell.length_b   1.000
_cell.length_c   1.000
_cell.angle_alpha   90.00
_cell.angle_beta   90.00
_cell.angle_gamma   90.00
#
_symmetry.space_group_name_H-M   'P 1'
#
loop_
_entity.id
_entity.type
_entity.pdbx_description
1 polymer ?
#
loop_
_entity_poly.entity_id
_entity_poly.type
_entity_poly.pdbx_seq_one_letter_code
_entity_poly.pdbx_strand_id
1 'polypeptide(L)'
;MTVHDVVEQERSRAIRLTVVTAAGLTLAATLLLLAGGAALLGESRWLQLPRAVPLALWVVIGACDAAIILYAWRRAQATTPASIAGSIEREQALREGTVRGALEVAATGALGRRAAAVVAEDLGGRGPVLAPALRRLNARRAGGAVAAAVAATACAIAVAPAFGDGLLAVLKPASAYDGSLVPALAFSQLPSDLLRGEPLRVVVKAPGRSRVIIRYRAAGAGWQAQDIAVRDGVATFDAGEMRGTMHFVASDGRTATDTMAVAVAERPFIGETTMRAVYPAYLARAAETLPASGRIEVPRGTVLSFAGRASVSLASVALVSSSSRIGLAATGHTFEGRHVAATSATWTWTAASGRAAVDVPEPLHLGVTPDSAPVVELLMPVADTAVAPGERVALRIGAGDDHGLANVMVEVIVERGTARGTPARRVVATRPGTSWDGMSEVDPAALGGRDGDVLHVRALATDGSPWAQVGASRAVRVRLRTSEERRDHARTLGDSAVSAADAIARAQRDLAQRTEAASRGRDRAPAPAASGEGAQASSPPAASPPAAMTQEASERARTIAQEQRHLAERVEALRDAAAKLEKGLKEAGALDSSLARQLQEAQELMRQAMSPELMARMQQLEQAAQSLDGEQARNAMRDLARLQEQLREQLEQSAEILRRAAHEGAMQTL
;
A
#
# COMPACT_ATOMS: atom_id res chain seq x y z
N MET A 1 93.65 16.89 86.15
CA MET A 1 92.27 17.26 85.80
C MET A 1 91.72 18.13 86.91
N THR A 2 91.06 19.25 86.60
CA THR A 2 90.40 20.07 87.62
C THR A 2 89.02 19.50 87.97
N VAL A 3 88.44 19.85 89.13
CA VAL A 3 87.05 19.46 89.49
C VAL A 3 86.06 19.90 88.42
N HIS A 4 86.29 21.09 87.83
CA HIS A 4 85.49 21.61 86.73
C HIS A 4 85.55 20.69 85.51
N ASP A 5 86.74 20.24 85.09
CA ASP A 5 86.89 19.33 83.93
C ASP A 5 86.19 18.00 84.17
N VAL A 6 86.26 17.47 85.39
CA VAL A 6 85.63 16.20 85.78
C VAL A 6 84.11 16.30 85.75
N VAL A 7 83.54 17.36 86.32
CA VAL A 7 82.09 17.60 86.35
C VAL A 7 81.57 17.93 84.95
N GLU A 8 82.30 18.70 84.15
CA GLU A 8 81.94 19.03 82.78
C GLU A 8 82.03 17.81 81.84
N GLN A 9 82.97 16.88 82.10
CA GLN A 9 83.03 15.61 81.39
C GLN A 9 81.81 14.73 81.67
N GLU A 10 81.36 14.61 82.92
CA GLU A 10 80.13 13.88 83.26
C GLU A 10 78.87 14.60 82.76
N ARG A 11 78.83 15.93 82.80
CA ARG A 11 77.76 16.75 82.22
C ARG A 11 77.64 16.56 80.72
N SER A 12 78.74 16.67 79.98
CA SER A 12 78.75 16.48 78.53
C SER A 12 78.35 15.06 78.13
N ARG A 13 78.73 14.02 78.90
CA ARG A 13 78.26 12.64 78.72
C ARG A 13 76.75 12.51 78.97
N ALA A 14 76.22 13.11 80.03
CA ALA A 14 74.79 13.10 80.34
C ALA A 14 73.95 13.84 79.28
N ILE A 15 74.45 14.98 78.77
CA ILE A 15 73.83 15.72 77.67
C ILE A 15 73.86 14.90 76.38
N ARG A 16 75.00 14.28 76.02
CA ARG A 16 75.10 13.40 74.83
C ARG A 16 74.09 12.27 74.88
N LEU A 17 73.95 11.58 76.02
CA LEU A 17 72.94 10.52 76.17
C LEU A 17 71.50 11.06 76.05
N THR A 18 71.24 12.28 76.53
CA THR A 18 69.94 12.94 76.38
C THR A 18 69.65 13.32 74.91
N VAL A 19 70.65 13.77 74.17
CA VAL A 19 70.54 14.01 72.73
C VAL A 19 70.28 12.71 71.98
N VAL A 20 70.98 11.62 72.31
CA VAL A 20 70.72 10.28 71.74
C VAL A 20 69.29 9.80 72.05
N THR A 21 68.80 10.01 73.28
CA THR A 21 67.39 9.68 73.59
C THR A 21 66.41 10.47 72.73
N ALA A 22 66.65 11.77 72.55
CA ALA A 22 65.78 12.63 71.76
C ALA A 22 65.81 12.26 70.28
N ALA A 23 67.00 11.98 69.73
CA ALA A 23 67.17 11.52 68.36
C ALA A 23 66.49 10.16 68.12
N GLY A 24 66.61 9.21 69.05
CA GLY A 24 65.93 7.92 68.96
C GLY A 24 64.40 8.07 69.03
N LEU A 25 63.89 8.88 69.96
CA LEU A 25 62.44 9.09 70.12
C LEU A 25 61.82 9.87 68.97
N THR A 26 62.50 10.91 68.45
CA THR A 26 62.05 11.63 67.24
C THR A 26 61.97 10.68 66.06
N LEU A 27 63.05 9.96 65.74
CA LEU A 27 63.06 8.99 64.65
C LEU A 27 61.94 7.95 64.79
N ALA A 28 61.74 7.39 65.99
CA ALA A 28 60.66 6.44 66.25
C ALA A 28 59.26 7.06 66.03
N ALA A 29 59.03 8.27 66.56
CA ALA A 29 57.76 8.97 66.44
C ALA A 29 57.45 9.35 64.98
N THR A 30 58.42 9.93 64.26
CA THR A 30 58.30 10.28 62.85
C THR A 30 57.96 9.04 62.02
N LEU A 31 58.67 7.92 62.20
CA LEU A 31 58.43 6.70 61.44
C LEU A 31 57.04 6.09 61.73
N LEU A 32 56.61 6.06 62.98
CA LEU A 32 55.27 5.56 63.34
C LEU A 32 54.16 6.45 62.79
N LEU A 33 54.32 7.78 62.85
CA LEU A 33 53.35 8.72 62.30
C LEU A 33 53.30 8.67 60.76
N LEU A 34 54.45 8.52 60.10
CA LEU A 34 54.51 8.33 58.64
C LEU A 34 53.87 7.00 58.24
N ALA A 35 54.16 5.90 58.95
CA ALA A 35 53.56 4.59 58.68
C ALA A 35 52.04 4.61 58.93
N GLY A 36 51.59 5.19 60.04
CA GLY A 36 50.17 5.35 60.34
C GLY A 36 49.46 6.26 59.33
N GLY A 37 50.11 7.35 58.92
CA GLY A 37 49.60 8.25 57.89
C GLY A 37 49.52 7.59 56.52
N ALA A 38 50.52 6.80 56.13
CA ALA A 38 50.53 6.05 54.87
C ALA A 38 49.43 4.97 54.86
N ALA A 39 49.21 4.27 55.98
CA ALA A 39 48.11 3.33 56.12
C ALA A 39 46.73 4.02 56.11
N LEU A 40 46.60 5.19 56.74
CA LEU A 40 45.35 5.98 56.74
C LEU A 40 44.99 6.49 55.35
N LEU A 41 45.99 6.91 54.58
CA LEU A 41 45.84 7.52 53.25
C LEU A 41 45.84 6.50 52.10
N GLY A 42 46.21 5.24 52.35
CA GLY A 42 46.29 4.19 51.33
C GLY A 42 44.95 3.77 50.74
N GLU A 43 45.01 2.91 49.72
CA GLU A 43 43.86 2.38 48.98
C GLU A 43 42.94 3.48 48.44
N SER A 44 43.50 4.57 47.90
CA SER A 44 42.76 5.76 47.42
C SER A 44 41.94 6.50 48.49
N ARG A 45 42.06 6.16 49.78
CA ARG A 45 41.31 6.82 50.87
C ARG A 45 41.68 8.28 51.02
N TRP A 46 42.89 8.67 50.62
CA TRP A 46 43.27 10.07 50.54
C TRP A 46 42.30 10.89 49.67
N LEU A 47 41.69 10.34 48.61
CA LEU A 47 40.68 11.06 47.81
C LEU A 47 39.37 11.32 48.58
N GLN A 48 38.99 10.43 49.50
CA GLN A 48 37.74 10.52 50.27
C GLN A 48 37.87 11.38 51.52
N LEU A 49 39.08 11.44 52.10
CA LEU A 49 39.38 12.25 53.27
C LEU A 49 39.48 13.75 52.91
N PRO A 50 39.25 14.67 53.87
CA PRO A 50 39.39 16.10 53.64
C PRO A 50 40.74 16.45 53.01
N ARG A 51 40.74 17.40 52.06
CA ARG A 51 41.93 17.77 51.26
C ARG A 51 43.15 18.10 52.11
N ALA A 52 42.95 18.66 53.30
CA ALA A 52 43.99 19.07 54.22
C ALA A 52 44.67 17.91 54.98
N VAL A 53 44.15 16.68 54.99
CA VAL A 53 44.68 15.58 55.82
C VAL A 53 46.17 15.27 55.58
N PRO A 54 46.67 15.16 54.32
CA PRO A 54 48.11 14.94 54.08
C PRO A 54 49.00 16.07 54.61
N LEU A 55 48.53 17.32 54.53
CA LEU A 55 49.26 18.48 55.07
C LEU A 55 49.20 18.51 56.61
N ALA A 56 48.04 18.20 57.18
CA ALA A 56 47.83 18.14 58.63
C ALA A 56 48.71 17.06 59.27
N LEU A 57 48.94 15.92 58.60
CA LEU A 57 49.86 14.90 59.07
C LEU A 57 51.28 15.45 59.28
N TRP A 58 51.80 16.23 58.33
CA TRP A 58 53.11 16.87 58.46
C TRP A 58 53.15 17.92 59.57
N VAL A 59 52.05 18.65 59.80
CA VAL A 59 51.93 19.56 60.96
C VAL A 59 52.00 18.78 62.27
N VAL A 60 51.31 17.63 62.37
CA VAL A 60 51.35 16.77 63.55
C VAL A 60 52.75 16.19 63.77
N ILE A 61 53.41 15.69 62.72
CA ILE A 61 54.80 15.20 62.78
C ILE A 61 55.72 16.31 63.29
N GLY A 62 55.68 17.50 62.66
CA GLY A 62 56.51 18.63 63.06
C GLY A 62 56.27 19.09 64.49
N ALA A 63 55.01 19.09 64.95
CA ALA A 63 54.66 19.43 66.34
C ALA A 63 55.17 18.39 67.34
N CYS A 64 55.07 17.09 67.02
CA CYS A 64 55.62 16.00 67.84
C CYS A 64 57.15 16.10 67.93
N ASP A 65 57.83 16.29 66.80
CA ASP A 65 59.29 16.40 66.76
C ASP A 65 59.77 17.65 67.53
N ALA A 66 59.10 18.79 67.34
CA ALA A 66 59.38 20.01 68.09
C ALA A 66 59.17 19.84 69.60
N ALA A 67 58.13 19.12 70.03
CA ALA A 67 57.88 18.84 71.44
C ALA A 67 58.99 17.97 72.07
N ILE A 68 59.47 16.95 71.34
CA ILE A 68 60.58 16.09 71.80
C ILE A 68 61.89 16.88 71.86
N ILE A 69 62.18 17.70 70.85
CA ILE A 69 63.37 18.55 70.81
C ILE A 69 63.33 19.59 71.94
N LEU A 70 62.18 20.24 72.16
CA LEU A 70 61.99 21.21 73.25
C LEU A 70 62.15 20.55 74.61
N TYR A 71 61.60 19.34 74.80
CA TYR A 71 61.78 18.56 76.02
C TYR A 71 63.26 18.23 76.25
N ALA A 72 63.98 17.77 75.22
CA ALA A 72 65.39 17.47 75.29
C ALA A 72 66.24 18.71 75.58
N TRP A 73 65.91 19.85 74.95
CA TRP A 73 66.57 21.13 75.19
C TRP A 73 66.35 21.63 76.61
N ARG A 74 65.10 21.64 77.10
CA ARG A 74 64.77 22.00 78.49
C ARG A 74 65.50 21.10 79.49
N ARG A 75 65.60 19.80 79.20
CA ARG A 75 66.31 18.84 80.04
C ARG A 75 67.83 19.02 80.01
N ALA A 76 68.41 19.36 78.85
CA ALA A 76 69.82 19.71 78.74
C ALA A 76 70.15 21.00 79.50
N GLN A 77 69.28 22.02 79.42
CA GLN A 77 69.40 23.26 80.20
C GLN A 77 69.29 23.00 81.71
N ALA A 78 68.39 22.12 82.14
CA ALA A 78 68.27 21.69 83.54
C ALA A 78 69.49 20.90 84.04
N THR A 79 70.34 20.40 83.15
CA THR A 79 71.57 19.66 83.49
C THR A 79 72.72 20.65 83.73
N THR A 80 72.64 21.37 84.85
CA THR A 80 73.66 22.33 85.26
C THR A 80 74.86 21.62 85.94
N PRO A 81 76.05 22.23 85.93
CA PRO A 81 77.21 21.70 86.67
C PRO A 81 76.89 21.41 88.15
N ALA A 82 76.06 22.25 88.79
CA ALA A 82 75.59 22.05 90.17
C ALA A 82 74.68 20.82 90.33
N SER A 83 73.78 20.55 89.37
CA SER A 83 72.94 19.34 89.39
C SER A 83 73.74 18.05 89.21
N ILE A 84 74.80 18.08 88.40
CA ILE A 84 75.72 16.94 88.23
C ILE A 84 76.56 16.76 89.49
N ALA A 85 77.09 17.85 90.07
CA ALA A 85 77.82 17.81 91.34
C ALA A 85 76.98 17.19 92.48
N GLY A 86 75.73 17.61 92.65
CA GLY A 86 74.82 17.03 93.65
C GLY A 86 74.40 15.58 93.35
N SER A 87 74.56 15.10 92.11
CA SER A 87 74.34 13.68 91.77
C SER A 87 75.59 12.85 92.07
N ILE A 88 76.78 13.38 91.78
CA ILE A 88 78.06 12.77 92.16
C ILE A 88 78.16 12.67 93.69
N GLU A 89 77.79 13.72 94.43
CA GLU A 89 77.83 13.73 95.89
C GLU A 89 76.95 12.63 96.50
N ARG A 90 75.70 12.52 96.03
CA ARG A 90 74.76 11.48 96.50
C ARG A 90 75.22 10.06 96.16
N GLU A 91 75.77 9.85 94.97
CA GLU A 91 76.17 8.51 94.52
C GLU A 91 77.52 8.05 95.08
N GLN A 92 78.42 8.97 95.43
CA GLN A 92 79.70 8.68 96.06
C GLN A 92 79.69 8.79 97.60
N ALA A 93 78.49 8.96 98.19
CA ALA A 93 78.29 9.18 99.63
C ALA A 93 79.15 10.32 100.22
N LEU A 94 79.36 11.39 99.44
CA LEU A 94 80.05 12.59 99.89
C LEU A 94 79.08 13.48 100.68
N ARG A 95 79.63 14.32 101.56
CA ARG A 95 78.85 15.35 102.23
C ARG A 95 78.29 16.34 101.19
N GLU A 96 77.02 16.68 101.33
CA GLU A 96 76.35 17.64 100.46
C GLU A 96 77.13 18.97 100.43
N GLY A 97 77.39 19.48 99.23
CA GLY A 97 78.16 20.71 99.01
C GLY A 97 79.67 20.52 98.88
N THR A 98 80.22 19.31 98.99
CA THR A 98 81.68 19.07 98.86
C THR A 98 82.20 19.37 97.45
N VAL A 99 81.53 18.85 96.43
CA VAL A 99 81.88 19.04 95.02
C VAL A 99 81.34 20.39 94.53
N ARG A 100 80.12 20.77 94.95
CA ARG A 100 79.53 22.07 94.60
C ARG A 100 80.33 23.24 95.17
N GLY A 101 80.70 23.19 96.44
CA GLY A 101 81.53 24.21 97.09
C GLY A 101 82.94 24.27 96.49
N ALA A 102 83.52 23.12 96.13
CA ALA A 102 84.78 23.07 95.40
C ALA A 102 84.70 23.75 94.01
N LEU A 103 83.57 23.62 93.30
CA LEU A 103 83.35 24.31 92.02
C LEU A 103 83.18 25.82 92.18
N GLU A 104 82.45 26.28 93.20
CA GLU A 104 82.17 27.71 93.45
C GLU A 104 83.45 28.45 93.92
N VAL A 105 84.27 27.82 94.76
CA VAL A 105 85.47 28.43 95.35
C VAL A 105 86.73 28.21 94.50
N ALA A 106 86.71 27.30 93.51
CA ALA A 106 87.85 27.05 92.60
C ALA A 106 88.37 28.33 91.91
N ALA A 107 87.49 29.31 91.66
CA ALA A 107 87.82 30.56 90.98
C ALA A 107 88.21 31.73 91.91
N THR A 108 87.99 31.62 93.24
CA THR A 108 88.08 32.77 94.16
C THR A 108 89.44 32.99 94.84
N GLY A 109 90.43 32.11 94.62
CA GLY A 109 91.80 32.32 95.12
C GLY A 109 92.68 31.07 95.21
N ALA A 110 93.91 31.20 95.73
CA ALA A 110 94.88 30.10 95.83
C ALA A 110 94.44 28.97 96.76
N LEU A 111 93.81 29.31 97.90
CA LEU A 111 93.24 28.34 98.84
C LEU A 111 92.04 27.61 98.23
N GLY A 112 91.21 28.31 97.46
CA GLY A 112 90.11 27.74 96.70
C GLY A 112 90.57 26.74 95.64
N ARG A 113 91.63 27.08 94.89
CA ARG A 113 92.28 26.16 93.95
C ARG A 113 92.87 24.94 94.64
N ARG A 114 93.47 25.09 95.83
CA ARG A 114 94.00 23.96 96.61
C ARG A 114 92.87 23.05 97.11
N ALA A 115 91.78 23.62 97.63
CA ALA A 115 90.60 22.86 98.04
C ALA A 115 89.97 22.10 96.87
N ALA A 116 89.83 22.74 95.71
CA ALA A 116 89.38 22.09 94.48
C ALA A 116 90.36 20.99 94.04
N ALA A 117 91.68 21.21 94.10
CA ALA A 117 92.67 20.19 93.73
C ALA A 117 92.57 18.94 94.63
N VAL A 118 92.36 19.11 95.94
CA VAL A 118 92.17 17.98 96.88
C VAL A 118 90.89 17.21 96.56
N VAL A 119 89.78 17.90 96.29
CA VAL A 119 88.52 17.25 95.88
C VAL A 119 88.66 16.55 94.52
N ALA A 120 89.42 17.12 93.58
CA ALA A 120 89.69 16.49 92.29
C ALA A 120 90.53 15.21 92.42
N GLU A 121 91.50 15.19 93.33
CA GLU A 121 92.35 14.04 93.63
C GLU A 121 91.55 12.91 94.30
N ASP A 122 90.70 13.24 95.28
CA ASP A 122 89.76 12.29 95.92
C ASP A 122 88.78 11.70 94.89
N LEU A 123 88.21 12.54 94.01
CA LEU A 123 87.35 12.06 92.93
C LEU A 123 88.14 11.17 91.94
N GLY A 124 89.39 11.50 91.63
CA GLY A 124 90.26 10.69 90.77
C GLY A 124 90.56 9.30 91.31
N GLY A 125 90.64 9.15 92.64
CA GLY A 125 90.83 7.87 93.33
C GLY A 125 89.60 6.97 93.36
N ARG A 126 88.40 7.54 93.16
CA ARG A 126 87.10 6.81 93.21
C ARG A 126 86.70 6.15 91.88
N GLY A 127 87.54 6.27 90.85
CA GLY A 127 87.42 5.56 89.59
C GLY A 127 86.89 6.40 88.41
N PRO A 128 86.78 5.81 87.21
CA PRO A 128 86.53 6.54 85.97
C PRO A 128 85.07 7.01 85.75
N VAL A 129 84.14 6.65 86.64
CA VAL A 129 82.72 6.98 86.54
C VAL A 129 82.21 7.42 87.91
N LEU A 130 81.92 8.71 88.04
CA LEU A 130 81.59 9.32 89.34
C LEU A 130 80.10 9.32 89.66
N ALA A 131 79.23 9.19 88.65
CA ALA A 131 77.78 9.05 88.83
C ALA A 131 77.24 7.81 88.06
N PRO A 132 77.54 6.57 88.53
CA PRO A 132 77.12 5.34 87.86
C PRO A 132 75.60 5.15 87.73
N ALA A 133 74.79 5.56 88.70
CA ALA A 133 73.33 5.42 88.67
C ALA A 133 72.69 6.40 87.68
N LEU A 134 73.09 7.67 87.68
CA LEU A 134 72.70 8.66 86.67
C LEU A 134 73.08 8.21 85.25
N ARG A 135 74.31 7.70 85.08
CA ARG A 135 74.78 7.17 83.79
C ARG A 135 73.97 5.96 83.35
N ARG A 136 73.73 4.97 84.24
CA ARG A 136 72.91 3.78 83.94
C ARG A 136 71.48 4.16 83.58
N LEU A 137 70.88 5.13 84.27
CA LEU A 137 69.53 5.61 83.97
C LEU A 137 69.46 6.25 82.57
N ASN A 138 70.36 7.18 82.27
CA ASN A 138 70.39 7.85 80.96
C ASN A 138 70.78 6.87 79.83
N ALA A 139 71.68 5.91 80.08
CA ALA A 139 72.03 4.86 79.13
C ALA A 139 70.87 3.88 78.86
N ARG A 140 70.10 3.49 79.90
CA ARG A 140 68.87 2.70 79.74
C ARG A 140 67.83 3.44 78.92
N ARG A 141 67.63 4.73 79.19
CA ARG A 141 66.74 5.58 78.40
C ARG A 141 67.22 5.68 76.94
N ALA A 142 68.52 5.88 76.71
CA ALA A 142 69.10 5.97 75.38
C ALA A 142 68.97 4.63 74.62
N GLY A 143 69.30 3.52 75.27
CA GLY A 143 69.11 2.18 74.71
C GLY A 143 67.64 1.88 74.40
N GLY A 144 66.72 2.26 75.30
CA GLY A 144 65.28 2.13 75.07
C GLY A 144 64.79 2.97 73.88
N ALA A 145 65.27 4.20 73.73
CA ALA A 145 64.94 5.06 72.59
C ALA A 145 65.49 4.51 71.26
N VAL A 146 66.72 4.00 71.25
CA VAL A 146 67.30 3.34 70.07
C VAL A 146 66.53 2.07 69.72
N ALA A 147 66.18 1.24 70.70
CA ALA A 147 65.36 0.05 70.49
C ALA A 147 63.97 0.40 69.94
N ALA A 148 63.35 1.46 70.45
CA ALA A 148 62.08 1.97 69.94
C ALA A 148 62.20 2.44 68.48
N ALA A 149 63.29 3.13 68.12
CA ALA A 149 63.52 3.54 66.73
C ALA A 149 63.70 2.33 65.80
N VAL A 150 64.49 1.33 66.21
CA VAL A 150 64.66 0.09 65.43
C VAL A 150 63.33 -0.65 65.27
N ALA A 151 62.54 -0.76 66.34
CA ALA A 151 61.22 -1.39 66.30
C ALA A 151 60.25 -0.62 65.40
N ALA A 152 60.25 0.72 65.45
CA ALA A 152 59.44 1.57 64.57
C ALA A 152 59.83 1.39 63.09
N THR A 153 61.14 1.34 62.78
CA THR A 153 61.62 1.06 61.42
C THR A 153 61.18 -0.32 60.94
N ALA A 154 61.36 -1.36 61.76
CA ALA A 154 60.93 -2.71 61.41
C ALA A 154 59.41 -2.80 61.19
N CYS A 155 58.62 -2.13 62.03
CA CYS A 155 57.17 -2.04 61.88
C CYS A 155 56.77 -1.31 60.59
N ALA A 156 57.40 -0.17 60.29
CA ALA A 156 57.15 0.58 59.06
C ALA A 156 57.47 -0.25 57.81
N ILE A 157 58.56 -1.03 57.81
CA ILE A 157 58.93 -1.94 56.72
C ILE A 157 57.93 -3.10 56.61
N ALA A 158 57.54 -3.71 57.73
CA ALA A 158 56.61 -4.83 57.74
C ALA A 158 55.21 -4.46 57.19
N VAL A 159 54.76 -3.23 57.45
CA VAL A 159 53.47 -2.73 56.96
C VAL A 159 53.59 -2.05 55.59
N ALA A 160 54.81 -1.86 55.06
CA ALA A 160 55.03 -1.20 53.77
C ALA A 160 54.21 -1.74 52.59
N PRO A 161 54.01 -3.07 52.43
CA PRO A 161 53.17 -3.62 51.37
C PRO A 161 51.70 -3.17 51.43
N ALA A 162 51.21 -2.83 52.61
CA ALA A 162 49.83 -2.38 52.82
C ALA A 162 49.62 -0.87 52.55
N PHE A 163 50.70 -0.10 52.37
CA PHE A 163 50.57 1.36 52.19
C PHE A 163 50.03 1.75 50.81
N GLY A 164 50.20 0.91 49.78
CA GLY A 164 49.71 1.19 48.42
C GLY A 164 50.13 2.59 47.93
N ASP A 165 49.15 3.39 47.51
CA ASP A 165 49.32 4.79 47.09
C ASP A 165 49.44 5.78 48.25
N GLY A 166 49.18 5.35 49.48
CA GLY A 166 49.21 6.19 50.68
C GLY A 166 50.61 6.72 51.02
N LEU A 167 51.66 5.93 50.76
CA LEU A 167 53.04 6.40 50.95
C LEU A 167 53.37 7.58 50.00
N LEU A 168 52.90 7.51 48.75
CA LEU A 168 53.05 8.61 47.79
C LEU A 168 52.25 9.84 48.22
N ALA A 169 51.05 9.65 48.77
CA ALA A 169 50.23 10.73 49.31
C ALA A 169 50.89 11.46 50.48
N VAL A 170 51.59 10.73 51.36
CA VAL A 170 52.37 11.31 52.46
C VAL A 170 53.61 12.05 51.96
N LEU A 171 54.37 11.46 51.03
CA LEU A 171 55.62 12.04 50.52
C LEU A 171 55.40 13.26 49.62
N LYS A 172 54.26 13.33 48.92
CA LYS A 172 53.90 14.43 48.02
C LYS A 172 52.56 15.07 48.45
N PRO A 173 52.53 15.77 49.60
CA PRO A 173 51.28 16.26 50.18
C PRO A 173 50.60 17.35 49.34
N ALA A 174 51.37 18.17 48.61
CA ALA A 174 50.81 19.16 47.69
C ALA A 174 50.13 18.50 46.46
N SER A 175 50.81 17.54 45.82
CA SER A 175 50.22 16.78 44.72
C SER A 175 49.02 15.95 45.17
N ALA A 176 49.06 15.42 46.40
CA ALA A 176 47.89 14.81 47.02
C ALA A 176 46.78 15.86 47.08
N TYR A 177 47.00 17.01 47.74
CA TYR A 177 46.01 18.10 47.90
C TYR A 177 45.29 18.45 46.59
N ASP A 178 46.04 18.62 45.50
CA ASP A 178 45.51 18.97 44.17
C ASP A 178 44.92 17.79 43.39
N GLY A 179 45.09 16.55 43.85
CA GLY A 179 44.62 15.35 43.16
C GLY A 179 45.49 14.90 41.98
N SER A 180 46.68 15.48 41.81
CA SER A 180 47.58 15.24 40.68
C SER A 180 48.46 13.99 40.82
N LEU A 181 48.30 13.21 41.89
CA LEU A 181 48.99 11.92 42.08
C LEU A 181 48.50 10.83 41.12
N VAL A 182 47.30 10.99 40.59
CA VAL A 182 46.66 10.04 39.67
C VAL A 182 46.35 10.74 38.34
N PRO A 183 46.31 10.01 37.22
CA PRO A 183 45.96 10.60 35.91
C PRO A 183 44.59 11.28 35.93
N ALA A 184 44.37 12.27 35.06
CA ALA A 184 43.09 12.98 34.96
C ALA A 184 41.94 12.04 34.57
N LEU A 185 40.74 12.36 35.06
CA LEU A 185 39.50 11.69 34.64
C LEU A 185 39.21 12.03 33.17
N ALA A 186 38.70 11.05 32.41
CA ALA A 186 38.28 11.27 31.04
C ALA A 186 37.09 10.38 30.68
N PHE A 187 36.16 10.90 29.88
CA PHE A 187 35.11 10.07 29.27
C PHE A 187 35.69 9.26 28.12
N SER A 188 35.31 7.99 28.01
CA SER A 188 35.68 7.11 26.91
C SER A 188 34.54 7.02 25.93
N GLN A 189 34.76 7.44 24.68
CA GLN A 189 33.80 7.27 23.56
C GLN A 189 32.40 7.81 23.86
N LEU A 190 32.30 9.00 24.48
CA LEU A 190 30.99 9.63 24.67
C LEU A 190 30.51 10.25 23.33
N PRO A 191 29.37 9.82 22.77
CA PRO A 191 28.85 10.36 21.52
C PRO A 191 28.38 11.81 21.70
N SER A 192 28.51 12.64 20.67
CA SER A 192 27.97 14.01 20.65
C SER A 192 26.44 14.05 20.57
N ASP A 193 25.87 13.05 19.93
CA ASP A 193 24.46 12.94 19.57
C ASP A 193 24.00 11.48 19.65
N LEU A 194 22.79 11.27 20.18
CA LEU A 194 22.14 9.96 20.31
C LEU A 194 20.68 10.08 19.89
N LEU A 195 20.08 9.02 19.34
CA LEU A 195 18.67 9.05 18.98
C LEU A 195 17.79 9.03 20.23
N ARG A 196 16.67 9.77 20.19
CA ARG A 196 15.67 9.76 21.27
C ARG A 196 15.21 8.33 21.57
N GLY A 197 15.28 7.95 22.85
CA GLY A 197 14.90 6.62 23.32
C GLY A 197 16.03 5.58 23.29
N GLU A 198 17.19 5.88 22.70
CA GLU A 198 18.34 4.97 22.79
C GLU A 198 18.98 5.02 24.19
N PRO A 199 19.45 3.87 24.72
CA PRO A 199 20.12 3.81 26.00
C PRO A 199 21.54 4.37 25.90
N LEU A 200 21.90 5.29 26.80
CA LEU A 200 23.25 5.85 26.87
C LEU A 200 24.06 5.19 28.00
N ARG A 201 25.13 4.49 27.63
CA ARG A 201 26.14 4.01 28.58
C ARG A 201 27.33 4.95 28.60
N VAL A 202 27.56 5.59 29.75
CA VAL A 202 28.68 6.50 29.98
C VAL A 202 29.83 5.73 30.62
N VAL A 203 31.00 5.76 29.97
CA VAL A 203 32.21 5.10 30.47
C VAL A 203 33.24 6.16 30.85
N VAL A 204 33.72 6.12 32.08
CA VAL A 204 34.74 7.04 32.61
C VAL A 204 36.02 6.28 32.90
N LYS A 205 37.14 6.73 32.33
CA LYS A 205 38.49 6.26 32.66
C LYS A 205 38.96 6.97 33.94
N ALA A 206 39.19 6.18 34.97
CA ALA A 206 39.49 6.62 36.33
C ALA A 206 40.59 5.73 36.96
N PRO A 207 41.81 5.69 36.39
CA PRO A 207 42.89 4.85 36.91
C PRO A 207 43.27 5.28 38.33
N GLY A 208 43.59 4.30 39.19
CA GLY A 208 44.03 4.52 40.57
C GLY A 208 42.93 5.00 41.53
N ARG A 209 41.66 4.92 41.14
CA ARG A 209 40.50 5.33 41.95
C ARG A 209 39.64 4.12 42.29
N SER A 210 39.04 4.14 43.47
CA SER A 210 38.05 3.14 43.89
C SER A 210 36.61 3.58 43.61
N ARG A 211 36.37 4.90 43.57
CA ARG A 211 35.06 5.53 43.39
C ARG A 211 35.16 6.80 42.55
N VAL A 212 34.12 7.08 41.79
CA VAL A 212 33.94 8.32 41.02
C VAL A 212 32.49 8.77 41.16
N ILE A 213 32.31 10.07 41.35
CA ILE A 213 31.01 10.71 41.38
C ILE A 213 30.70 11.21 39.97
N ILE A 214 29.68 10.65 39.34
CA ILE A 214 29.16 11.17 38.07
C ILE A 214 27.99 12.10 38.38
N ARG A 215 28.16 13.37 38.04
CA ARG A 215 27.10 14.37 38.09
C ARG A 215 26.47 14.45 36.71
N TYR A 216 25.15 14.36 36.65
CA TYR A 216 24.41 14.47 35.40
C TYR A 216 23.16 15.33 35.57
N ARG A 217 22.74 15.97 34.48
CA ARG A 217 21.48 16.72 34.41
C ARG A 217 20.90 16.69 33.01
N ALA A 218 19.58 16.70 32.92
CA ALA A 218 18.89 17.10 31.69
C ALA A 218 18.92 18.64 31.55
N ALA A 219 18.81 19.13 30.33
CA ALA A 219 18.64 20.57 30.09
C ALA A 219 17.43 21.11 30.88
N GLY A 220 17.65 22.15 31.70
CA GLY A 220 16.62 22.73 32.57
C GLY A 220 16.39 22.04 33.93
N ALA A 221 17.01 20.88 34.17
CA ALA A 221 16.93 20.18 35.45
C ALA A 221 18.11 20.50 36.39
N GLY A 222 17.92 20.24 37.68
CA GLY A 222 19.00 20.28 38.68
C GLY A 222 20.03 19.16 38.48
N TRP A 223 21.24 19.39 38.98
CA TRP A 223 22.30 18.37 38.98
C TRP A 223 21.96 17.22 39.92
N GLN A 224 21.95 16.01 39.39
CA GLN A 224 21.94 14.77 40.15
C GLN A 224 23.38 14.27 40.27
N ALA A 225 23.68 13.51 41.31
CA ALA A 225 25.01 12.94 41.54
C ALA A 225 24.86 11.48 41.96
N GLN A 226 25.67 10.62 41.33
CA GLN A 226 25.72 9.21 41.65
C GLN A 226 27.16 8.78 41.89
N ASP A 227 27.38 8.07 43.00
CA ASP A 227 28.66 7.46 43.34
C ASP A 227 28.76 6.08 42.68
N ILE A 228 29.84 5.86 41.92
CA ILE A 228 30.05 4.68 41.11
C ILE A 228 31.38 4.05 41.48
N ALA A 229 31.35 2.76 41.79
CA ALA A 229 32.54 1.97 42.03
C ALA A 229 33.34 1.80 40.73
N VAL A 230 34.65 2.02 40.83
CA VAL A 230 35.59 1.82 39.72
C VAL A 230 36.09 0.38 39.77
N ARG A 231 36.07 -0.31 38.62
CA ARG A 231 36.65 -1.66 38.46
C ARG A 231 37.69 -1.60 37.34
N ASP A 232 38.89 -2.09 37.61
CA ASP A 232 40.00 -2.09 36.65
C ASP A 232 40.30 -0.70 36.03
N GLY A 233 40.13 0.36 36.83
CA GLY A 233 40.34 1.74 36.39
C GLY A 233 39.22 2.31 35.51
N VAL A 234 38.07 1.65 35.41
CA VAL A 234 36.91 2.09 34.63
C VAL A 234 35.65 2.15 35.50
N ALA A 235 34.92 3.26 35.43
CA ALA A 235 33.58 3.39 35.98
C ALA A 235 32.57 3.40 34.84
N THR A 236 31.51 2.59 34.97
CA THR A 236 30.43 2.51 33.97
C THR A 236 29.13 2.96 34.60
N PHE A 237 28.45 3.89 33.94
CA PHE A 237 27.16 4.42 34.32
C PHE A 237 26.15 4.19 33.21
N ASP A 238 24.97 3.70 33.58
CA ASP A 238 23.85 3.59 32.66
C ASP A 238 22.92 4.78 32.90
N ALA A 239 22.89 5.71 31.94
CA ALA A 239 22.02 6.87 32.00
C ALA A 239 20.59 6.54 31.54
N GLY A 240 20.34 5.30 31.08
CA GLY A 240 19.06 4.87 30.56
C GLY A 240 18.72 5.51 29.22
N GLU A 241 17.43 5.51 28.89
CA GLU A 241 16.91 6.05 27.63
C GLU A 241 16.98 7.58 27.59
N MET A 242 17.63 8.11 26.55
CA MET A 242 17.79 9.54 26.37
C MET A 242 16.50 10.20 25.89
N ARG A 243 15.92 11.09 26.70
CA ARG A 243 14.71 11.87 26.37
C ARG A 243 14.98 13.31 25.92
N GLY A 244 16.16 13.84 26.23
CA GLY A 244 16.59 15.19 25.88
C GLY A 244 18.08 15.36 26.17
N THR A 245 18.64 16.51 25.79
CA THR A 245 20.08 16.78 25.96
C THR A 245 20.49 16.63 27.42
N MET A 246 21.49 15.76 27.67
CA MET A 246 22.05 15.54 29.00
C MET A 246 23.48 16.06 29.08
N HIS A 247 23.86 16.55 30.25
CA HIS A 247 25.20 17.03 30.56
C HIS A 247 25.80 16.12 31.63
N PHE A 248 27.08 15.75 31.45
CA PHE A 248 27.81 14.86 32.33
C PHE A 248 29.11 15.51 32.80
N VAL A 249 29.42 15.33 34.08
CA VAL A 249 30.68 15.71 34.71
C VAL A 249 31.11 14.57 35.62
N ALA A 250 32.31 14.03 35.43
CA ALA A 250 32.88 13.05 36.34
C ALA A 250 33.83 13.75 37.31
N SER A 251 33.75 13.41 38.59
CA SER A 251 34.62 13.98 39.64
C SER A 251 35.01 12.93 40.67
N ASP A 252 36.21 13.06 41.23
CA ASP A 252 36.70 12.26 42.36
C ASP A 252 36.72 13.06 43.67
N GLY A 253 36.06 14.23 43.70
CA GLY A 253 36.06 15.15 44.84
C GLY A 253 37.26 16.11 44.91
N ARG A 254 38.34 15.84 44.17
CA ARG A 254 39.51 16.73 44.04
C ARG A 254 39.54 17.40 42.67
N THR A 255 39.44 16.58 41.63
CA THR A 255 39.42 16.95 40.22
C THR A 255 38.05 16.67 39.61
N ALA A 256 37.77 17.33 38.49
CA ALA A 256 36.58 17.09 37.69
C ALA A 256 36.92 17.19 36.21
N THR A 257 36.17 16.47 35.38
CA THR A 257 36.21 16.63 33.93
C THR A 257 35.51 17.92 33.51
N ASP A 258 35.76 18.34 32.28
CA ASP A 258 34.89 19.32 31.61
C ASP A 258 33.45 18.79 31.49
N THR A 259 32.50 19.71 31.35
CA THR A 259 31.10 19.36 31.13
C THR A 259 30.91 18.88 29.71
N MET A 260 30.59 17.60 29.56
CA MET A 260 30.28 17.01 28.26
C MET A 260 28.77 17.00 28.04
N ALA A 261 28.31 17.40 26.86
CA ALA A 261 26.91 17.38 26.49
C ALA A 261 26.66 16.30 25.43
N VAL A 262 25.62 15.50 25.65
CA VAL A 262 25.09 14.53 24.68
C VAL A 262 23.74 15.04 24.23
N ALA A 263 23.65 15.48 22.97
CA ALA A 263 22.42 15.97 22.37
C ALA A 263 21.51 14.79 21.99
N VAL A 264 20.20 15.02 22.06
CA VAL A 264 19.22 14.04 21.56
C VAL A 264 18.76 14.46 20.18
N ALA A 265 19.06 13.62 19.20
CA ALA A 265 18.58 13.75 17.84
C ALA A 265 17.26 12.98 17.69
N GLU A 266 16.33 13.52 16.92
CA GLU A 266 15.15 12.78 16.50
C GLU A 266 15.48 11.90 15.30
N ARG A 267 14.79 10.77 15.18
CA ARG A 267 14.93 9.94 13.98
C ARG A 267 14.50 10.76 12.77
N PRO A 268 15.32 10.79 11.70
CA PRO A 268 14.89 11.33 10.43
C PRO A 268 13.57 10.70 10.01
N PHE A 269 12.63 11.50 9.52
CA PHE A 269 11.34 11.00 9.06
C PHE A 269 10.91 11.70 7.79
N ILE A 270 10.10 11.02 7.01
CA ILE A 270 9.32 11.62 5.92
C ILE A 270 8.00 12.08 6.52
N GLY A 271 7.70 13.37 6.40
CA GLY A 271 6.45 13.98 6.87
C GLY A 271 5.30 13.72 5.89
N GLU A 272 4.43 14.72 5.72
CA GLU A 272 3.29 14.59 4.82
C GLU A 272 3.74 14.33 3.37
N THR A 273 3.18 13.28 2.79
CA THR A 273 3.36 12.88 1.40
C THR A 273 2.04 13.05 0.66
N THR A 274 2.10 13.74 -0.48
CA THR A 274 0.96 14.01 -1.33
C THR A 274 1.15 13.35 -2.68
N MET A 275 0.05 12.85 -3.24
CA MET A 275 0.02 12.25 -4.56
C MET A 275 -1.03 12.96 -5.38
N ARG A 276 -0.61 13.73 -6.38
CA ARG A 276 -1.53 14.36 -7.33
C ARG A 276 -1.82 13.41 -8.48
N ALA A 277 -3.08 12.98 -8.58
CA ALA A 277 -3.58 12.12 -9.64
C ALA A 277 -4.12 12.97 -10.80
N VAL A 278 -3.50 12.85 -11.97
CA VAL A 278 -3.97 13.46 -13.21
C VAL A 278 -4.57 12.36 -14.07
N TYR A 279 -5.90 12.35 -14.17
CA TYR A 279 -6.65 11.33 -14.91
C TYR A 279 -6.47 11.49 -16.43
N PRO A 280 -6.58 10.39 -17.20
CA PRO A 280 -6.62 10.44 -18.66
C PRO A 280 -7.68 11.43 -19.18
N ALA A 281 -7.36 12.17 -20.24
CA ALA A 281 -8.21 13.24 -20.76
C ALA A 281 -9.62 12.76 -21.18
N TYR A 282 -9.74 11.52 -21.67
CA TYR A 282 -11.01 10.95 -22.14
C TYR A 282 -12.04 10.75 -21.01
N LEU A 283 -11.60 10.65 -19.76
CA LEU A 283 -12.48 10.54 -18.59
C LEU A 283 -13.11 11.88 -18.18
N ALA A 284 -12.62 13.01 -18.71
CA ALA A 284 -13.06 14.36 -18.38
C ALA A 284 -13.08 14.69 -16.86
N ARG A 285 -12.21 14.04 -16.07
CA ARG A 285 -12.08 14.25 -14.62
C ARG A 285 -11.00 15.28 -14.30
N ALA A 286 -11.30 16.20 -13.38
CA ALA A 286 -10.32 17.12 -12.84
C ALA A 286 -9.25 16.38 -12.02
N ALA A 287 -8.02 16.90 -12.01
CA ALA A 287 -6.95 16.34 -11.21
C ALA A 287 -7.27 16.44 -9.71
N GLU A 288 -6.95 15.39 -8.96
CA GLU A 288 -7.26 15.26 -7.55
C GLU A 288 -5.98 15.05 -6.73
N THR A 289 -5.93 15.57 -5.51
CA THR A 289 -4.83 15.32 -4.57
C THR A 289 -5.26 14.26 -3.58
N LEU A 290 -4.53 13.15 -3.57
CA LEU A 290 -4.78 11.97 -2.75
C LEU A 290 -3.62 11.77 -1.76
N PRO A 291 -3.85 11.09 -0.62
CA PRO A 291 -2.75 10.69 0.25
C PRO A 291 -1.84 9.70 -0.49
N ALA A 292 -0.52 9.85 -0.31
CA ALA A 292 0.45 8.95 -0.93
C ALA A 292 0.74 7.70 -0.08
N SER A 293 -0.22 7.29 0.74
CA SER A 293 -0.19 6.14 1.64
C SER A 293 -1.59 5.53 1.78
N GLY A 294 -1.67 4.29 2.26
CA GLY A 294 -2.94 3.59 2.44
C GLY A 294 -3.47 3.00 1.13
N ARG A 295 -4.78 2.74 1.05
CA ARG A 295 -5.41 2.10 -0.12
C ARG A 295 -6.08 3.15 -1.02
N ILE A 296 -5.66 3.18 -2.28
CA ILE A 296 -6.16 4.13 -3.28
C ILE A 296 -6.47 3.40 -4.58
N GLU A 297 -7.61 3.71 -5.19
CA GLU A 297 -8.01 3.18 -6.48
C GLU A 297 -8.02 4.28 -7.54
N VAL A 298 -7.37 4.02 -8.67
CA VAL A 298 -7.30 4.95 -9.81
C VAL A 298 -7.55 4.21 -11.12
N PRO A 299 -8.15 4.87 -12.13
CA PRO A 299 -8.23 4.32 -13.48
C PRO A 299 -6.84 4.06 -14.06
N ARG A 300 -6.72 3.04 -14.91
CA ARG A 300 -5.52 2.78 -15.70
C ARG A 300 -5.09 4.02 -16.48
N GLY A 301 -3.80 4.24 -16.63
CA GLY A 301 -3.24 5.39 -17.35
C GLY A 301 -3.23 6.69 -16.55
N THR A 302 -3.76 6.71 -15.33
CA THR A 302 -3.65 7.87 -14.42
C THR A 302 -2.18 8.18 -14.14
N VAL A 303 -1.82 9.44 -14.28
CA VAL A 303 -0.46 9.93 -14.00
C VAL A 303 -0.42 10.39 -12.54
N LEU A 304 0.37 9.71 -11.73
CA LEU A 304 0.59 10.01 -10.33
C LEU A 304 1.85 10.85 -10.18
N SER A 305 1.72 12.04 -9.60
CA SER A 305 2.85 12.91 -9.25
C SER A 305 3.00 12.92 -7.73
N PHE A 306 4.08 12.35 -7.22
CA PHE A 306 4.40 12.26 -5.81
C PHE A 306 5.20 13.48 -5.39
N ALA A 307 4.87 14.06 -4.25
CA ALA A 307 5.64 15.11 -3.60
C ALA A 307 5.63 14.90 -2.08
N GLY A 308 6.74 15.21 -1.42
CA GLY A 308 6.82 15.14 0.02
C GLY A 308 8.00 15.90 0.61
N ARG A 309 8.00 16.00 1.94
CA ARG A 309 9.04 16.68 2.71
C ARG A 309 9.60 15.76 3.78
N ALA A 310 10.90 15.86 4.04
CA ALA A 310 11.60 15.12 5.08
C ALA A 310 12.24 16.06 6.10
N SER A 311 12.47 15.57 7.31
CA SER A 311 13.11 16.35 8.38
C SER A 311 14.61 16.58 8.17
N VAL A 312 15.24 15.83 7.26
CA VAL A 312 16.66 15.94 6.90
C VAL A 312 16.85 15.86 5.39
N SER A 313 18.06 16.19 4.92
CA SER A 313 18.43 15.96 3.52
C SER A 313 18.51 14.47 3.19
N LEU A 314 17.81 14.03 2.15
CA LEU A 314 17.79 12.63 1.73
C LEU A 314 18.75 12.39 0.57
N ALA A 315 19.52 11.30 0.66
CA ALA A 315 20.41 10.83 -0.41
C ALA A 315 19.64 10.05 -1.49
N SER A 316 18.60 9.31 -1.10
CA SER A 316 17.68 8.66 -2.03
C SER A 316 16.32 8.44 -1.39
N VAL A 317 15.27 8.50 -2.21
CA VAL A 317 13.89 8.13 -1.85
C VAL A 317 13.29 7.37 -3.01
N ALA A 318 12.59 6.28 -2.73
CA ALA A 318 11.89 5.52 -3.75
C ALA A 318 10.68 4.78 -3.17
N LEU A 319 9.69 4.57 -4.02
CA LEU A 319 8.64 3.56 -3.81
C LEU A 319 9.09 2.26 -4.49
N VAL A 320 9.08 1.16 -3.75
CA VAL A 320 9.53 -0.15 -4.22
C VAL A 320 8.37 -1.14 -4.16
N SER A 321 8.17 -1.87 -5.25
CA SER A 321 7.25 -2.99 -5.39
C SER A 321 8.06 -4.26 -5.71
N SER A 322 7.42 -5.43 -5.75
CA SER A 322 8.08 -6.71 -6.05
C SER A 322 8.76 -6.74 -7.43
N SER A 323 8.24 -6.02 -8.41
CA SER A 323 8.70 -6.05 -9.81
C SER A 323 9.23 -4.72 -10.34
N SER A 324 9.14 -3.64 -9.57
CA SER A 324 9.44 -2.30 -10.06
C SER A 324 9.85 -1.33 -8.94
N ARG A 325 10.55 -0.27 -9.33
CA ARG A 325 11.02 0.80 -8.45
C ARG A 325 10.73 2.16 -9.07
N ILE A 326 10.05 3.02 -8.32
CA ILE A 326 9.83 4.42 -8.67
C ILE A 326 10.83 5.25 -7.87
N GLY A 327 11.87 5.74 -8.52
CA GLY A 327 12.80 6.68 -7.92
C GLY A 327 12.18 8.08 -7.81
N LEU A 328 12.32 8.72 -6.65
CA LEU A 328 11.92 10.11 -6.43
C LEU A 328 13.18 10.97 -6.34
N ALA A 329 13.20 12.08 -7.05
CA ALA A 329 14.31 13.03 -7.06
C ALA A 329 14.29 13.84 -5.76
N ALA A 330 15.25 13.57 -4.88
CA ALA A 330 15.42 14.31 -3.63
C ALA A 330 16.26 15.58 -3.86
N THR A 331 15.73 16.73 -3.41
CA THR A 331 16.36 18.05 -3.46
C THR A 331 16.40 18.64 -2.05
N GLY A 332 17.48 18.37 -1.32
CA GLY A 332 17.57 18.72 0.09
C GLY A 332 16.49 18.02 0.90
N HIS A 333 15.54 18.79 1.43
CA HIS A 333 14.46 18.30 2.30
C HIS A 333 13.17 17.92 1.56
N THR A 334 13.10 18.13 0.24
CA THR A 334 11.92 17.81 -0.57
C THR A 334 12.23 16.72 -1.57
N PHE A 335 11.22 16.00 -2.01
CA PHE A 335 11.36 15.04 -3.09
C PHE A 335 10.13 15.00 -3.97
N GLU A 336 10.34 14.73 -5.25
CA GLU A 336 9.28 14.64 -6.25
C GLU A 336 9.51 13.48 -7.22
N GLY A 337 8.44 12.94 -7.79
CA GLY A 337 8.55 11.97 -8.87
C GLY A 337 7.22 11.68 -9.54
N ARG A 338 7.28 10.98 -10.67
CA ARG A 338 6.12 10.72 -11.52
C ARG A 338 6.03 9.25 -11.89
N HIS A 339 4.82 8.71 -11.89
CA HIS A 339 4.53 7.33 -12.29
C HIS A 339 3.21 7.26 -13.06
N VAL A 340 3.10 6.31 -14.00
CA VAL A 340 1.85 6.04 -14.73
C VAL A 340 1.25 4.76 -14.18
N ALA A 341 0.04 4.84 -13.64
CA ALA A 341 -0.67 3.72 -13.06
C ALA A 341 -1.08 2.71 -14.14
N ALA A 342 -0.30 1.64 -14.28
CA ALA A 342 -0.54 0.58 -15.28
C ALA A 342 -1.13 -0.70 -14.66
N THR A 343 -0.66 -1.09 -13.49
CA THR A 343 -1.02 -2.33 -12.81
C THR A 343 -1.19 -2.11 -11.31
N SER A 344 -2.12 -2.83 -10.70
CA SER A 344 -2.30 -2.83 -9.24
C SER A 344 -1.05 -3.37 -8.54
N ALA A 345 -0.57 -2.66 -7.52
CA ALA A 345 0.62 -3.05 -6.77
C ALA A 345 0.63 -2.43 -5.37
N THR A 346 1.34 -3.09 -4.45
CA THR A 346 1.69 -2.49 -3.16
C THR A 346 3.08 -1.89 -3.26
N TRP A 347 3.20 -0.63 -2.92
CA TRP A 347 4.42 0.16 -2.98
C TRP A 347 4.87 0.53 -1.58
N THR A 348 6.07 0.10 -1.20
CA THR A 348 6.66 0.42 0.10
C THR A 348 7.66 1.56 -0.05
N TRP A 349 7.58 2.54 0.83
CA TRP A 349 8.52 3.65 0.88
C TRP A 349 9.91 3.19 1.35
N THR A 350 10.95 3.70 0.70
CA THR A 350 12.34 3.48 1.09
C THR A 350 13.08 4.81 1.01
N ALA A 351 13.90 5.12 2.02
CA ALA A 351 14.68 6.35 2.07
C ALA A 351 16.01 6.17 2.80
N ALA A 352 17.00 6.96 2.40
CA ALA A 352 18.33 6.98 3.03
C ALA A 352 18.81 8.42 3.24
N SER A 353 19.34 8.73 4.43
CA SER A 353 19.82 10.07 4.82
C SER A 353 21.34 10.16 5.02
N GLY A 354 22.09 9.08 4.73
CA GLY A 354 23.56 9.00 4.90
C GLY A 354 24.06 8.90 6.34
N ARG A 355 23.22 9.19 7.36
CA ARG A 355 23.59 9.13 8.79
C ARG A 355 22.80 8.08 9.59
N ALA A 356 21.51 7.91 9.32
CA ALA A 356 20.64 7.01 10.06
C ALA A 356 19.50 6.47 9.19
N ALA A 357 18.84 5.40 9.67
CA ALA A 357 17.58 4.93 9.11
C ALA A 357 16.52 6.03 9.20
N VAL A 358 15.68 6.12 8.18
CA VAL A 358 14.61 7.11 8.07
C VAL A 358 13.29 6.42 8.34
N ASP A 359 12.48 6.99 9.23
CA ASP A 359 11.11 6.54 9.44
C ASP A 359 10.27 6.95 8.22
N VAL A 360 9.70 5.95 7.56
CA VAL A 360 8.97 6.10 6.29
C VAL A 360 7.46 5.95 6.49
N PRO A 361 6.63 6.51 5.59
CA PRO A 361 5.18 6.38 5.67
C PRO A 361 4.71 4.94 5.46
N GLU A 362 3.44 4.69 5.77
CA GLU A 362 2.78 3.42 5.46
C GLU A 362 2.81 3.09 3.95
N PRO A 363 2.80 1.80 3.58
CA PRO A 363 2.75 1.39 2.19
C PRO A 363 1.53 1.96 1.44
N LEU A 364 1.72 2.24 0.16
CA LEU A 364 0.66 2.62 -0.77
C LEU A 364 0.14 1.37 -1.49
N HIS A 365 -1.10 1.00 -1.23
CA HIS A 365 -1.82 -0.04 -1.97
C HIS A 365 -2.57 0.59 -3.13
N LEU A 366 -1.94 0.60 -4.31
CA LEU A 366 -2.50 1.16 -5.52
C LEU A 366 -3.33 0.11 -6.26
N GLY A 367 -4.65 0.29 -6.29
CA GLY A 367 -5.56 -0.46 -7.17
C GLY A 367 -5.72 0.27 -8.50
N VAL A 368 -5.52 -0.45 -9.60
CA VAL A 368 -5.70 0.08 -10.96
C VAL A 368 -6.93 -0.56 -11.59
N THR A 369 -7.95 0.25 -11.86
CA THR A 369 -9.18 -0.20 -12.52
C THR A 369 -9.02 -0.06 -14.04
N PRO A 370 -9.12 -1.16 -14.82
CA PRO A 370 -9.05 -1.11 -16.27
C PRO A 370 -10.32 -0.44 -16.85
N ASP A 371 -10.15 0.16 -18.02
CA ASP A 371 -11.23 0.75 -18.81
C ASP A 371 -12.13 -0.35 -19.41
N SER A 372 -13.43 -0.11 -19.55
CA SER A 372 -14.37 -1.12 -20.08
C SER A 372 -14.35 -1.14 -21.61
N ALA A 373 -14.52 -2.31 -22.22
CA ALA A 373 -14.68 -2.39 -23.67
C ALA A 373 -16.12 -2.05 -24.08
N PRO A 374 -16.35 -1.51 -25.28
CA PRO A 374 -17.68 -1.12 -25.71
C PRO A 374 -18.57 -2.34 -25.91
N VAL A 375 -19.87 -2.19 -25.65
CA VAL A 375 -20.88 -3.23 -25.85
C VAL A 375 -21.53 -3.03 -27.21
N VAL A 376 -21.61 -4.10 -28.01
CA VAL A 376 -22.14 -4.05 -29.37
C VAL A 376 -23.14 -5.17 -29.60
N GLU A 377 -24.30 -4.82 -30.13
CA GLU A 377 -25.37 -5.76 -30.43
C GLU A 377 -25.84 -5.59 -31.88
N LEU A 378 -25.99 -6.72 -32.58
CA LEU A 378 -26.65 -6.77 -33.88
C LEU A 378 -28.14 -7.02 -33.64
N LEU A 379 -28.93 -5.94 -33.75
CA LEU A 379 -30.38 -5.93 -33.52
C LEU A 379 -31.16 -6.51 -34.70
N MET A 380 -30.66 -6.35 -35.93
CA MET A 380 -31.16 -7.04 -37.11
C MET A 380 -29.99 -7.45 -38.01
N PRO A 381 -29.99 -8.67 -38.55
CA PRO A 381 -30.86 -9.81 -38.22
C PRO A 381 -30.62 -10.37 -36.80
N VAL A 382 -31.68 -10.83 -36.12
CA VAL A 382 -31.61 -11.40 -34.75
C VAL A 382 -31.18 -12.88 -34.75
N ALA A 383 -31.17 -13.55 -35.89
CA ALA A 383 -30.78 -14.94 -36.01
C ALA A 383 -30.22 -15.19 -37.41
N ASP A 384 -29.62 -16.37 -37.58
CA ASP A 384 -29.15 -16.82 -38.88
C ASP A 384 -30.28 -16.80 -39.90
N THR A 385 -29.97 -16.35 -41.11
CA THR A 385 -30.98 -16.15 -42.16
C THR A 385 -30.42 -16.54 -43.52
N ALA A 386 -31.29 -16.71 -44.51
CA ALA A 386 -30.91 -17.04 -45.88
C ALA A 386 -31.51 -16.03 -46.86
N VAL A 387 -30.65 -15.40 -47.65
CA VAL A 387 -30.99 -14.34 -48.62
C VAL A 387 -30.63 -14.74 -50.04
N ALA A 388 -31.25 -14.11 -51.03
CA ALA A 388 -30.83 -14.29 -52.41
C ALA A 388 -29.48 -13.59 -52.68
N PRO A 389 -28.63 -14.10 -53.60
CA PRO A 389 -27.31 -13.50 -53.89
C PRO A 389 -27.33 -12.02 -54.29
N GLY A 390 -28.43 -11.54 -54.89
CA GLY A 390 -28.62 -10.14 -55.28
C GLY A 390 -29.41 -9.28 -54.27
N GLU A 391 -29.81 -9.86 -53.13
CA GLU A 391 -30.56 -9.16 -52.10
C GLU A 391 -29.62 -8.53 -51.08
N ARG A 392 -29.86 -7.26 -50.74
CA ARG A 392 -29.08 -6.57 -49.71
C ARG A 392 -29.58 -6.94 -48.33
N VAL A 393 -28.66 -7.28 -47.44
CA VAL A 393 -28.94 -7.61 -46.05
C VAL A 393 -28.98 -6.32 -45.24
N ALA A 394 -30.17 -5.94 -44.78
CA ALA A 394 -30.31 -4.83 -43.84
C ALA A 394 -29.81 -5.23 -42.44
N LEU A 395 -28.93 -4.40 -41.88
CA LEU A 395 -28.37 -4.52 -40.55
C LEU A 395 -28.85 -3.35 -39.69
N ARG A 396 -29.27 -3.64 -38.46
CA ARG A 396 -29.45 -2.62 -37.42
C ARG A 396 -28.52 -2.94 -36.27
N ILE A 397 -27.73 -1.96 -35.85
CA ILE A 397 -26.64 -2.14 -34.91
C ILE A 397 -26.84 -1.17 -33.76
N GLY A 398 -26.79 -1.70 -32.53
CA GLY A 398 -26.68 -0.92 -31.31
C GLY A 398 -25.26 -1.02 -30.77
N ALA A 399 -24.65 0.10 -30.38
CA ALA A 399 -23.37 0.15 -29.70
C ALA A 399 -23.43 1.13 -28.53
N GLY A 400 -22.73 0.81 -27.44
CA GLY A 400 -22.67 1.65 -26.25
C GLY A 400 -21.32 1.53 -25.55
N ASP A 401 -20.88 2.63 -24.95
CA ASP A 401 -19.64 2.75 -24.19
C ASP A 401 -19.80 3.78 -23.07
N ASP A 402 -19.11 3.60 -21.96
CA ASP A 402 -19.20 4.49 -20.80
C ASP A 402 -18.48 5.83 -21.04
N HIS A 403 -17.46 5.85 -21.90
CA HIS A 403 -16.62 7.03 -22.15
C HIS A 403 -16.67 7.55 -23.59
N GLY A 404 -17.25 6.80 -24.52
CA GLY A 404 -17.52 7.21 -25.89
C GLY A 404 -16.92 6.27 -26.93
N LEU A 405 -17.62 6.15 -28.05
CA LEU A 405 -17.21 5.34 -29.20
C LEU A 405 -16.36 6.18 -30.15
N ALA A 406 -15.20 5.67 -30.58
CA ALA A 406 -14.40 6.25 -31.65
C ALA A 406 -14.98 5.94 -33.03
N ASN A 407 -15.41 4.70 -33.26
CA ASN A 407 -16.07 4.29 -34.49
C ASN A 407 -16.92 3.02 -34.28
N VAL A 408 -17.87 2.82 -35.20
CA VAL A 408 -18.64 1.58 -35.32
C VAL A 408 -18.45 1.07 -36.74
N MET A 409 -18.13 -0.22 -36.87
CA MET A 409 -17.84 -0.88 -38.14
C MET A 409 -18.66 -2.16 -38.29
N VAL A 410 -18.87 -2.56 -39.54
CA VAL A 410 -19.35 -3.89 -39.88
C VAL A 410 -18.18 -4.69 -40.45
N GLU A 411 -17.98 -5.89 -39.92
CA GLU A 411 -17.05 -6.86 -40.47
C GLU A 411 -17.83 -8.01 -41.09
N VAL A 412 -17.49 -8.34 -42.34
CA VAL A 412 -18.07 -9.46 -43.08
C VAL A 412 -16.97 -10.40 -43.54
N ILE A 413 -17.14 -11.69 -43.26
CA ILE A 413 -16.26 -12.75 -43.74
C ILE A 413 -17.10 -13.69 -44.60
N VAL A 414 -16.70 -13.85 -45.87
CA VAL A 414 -17.33 -14.79 -46.80
C VAL A 414 -16.68 -16.16 -46.66
N GLU A 415 -17.47 -17.18 -46.36
CA GLU A 415 -17.06 -18.58 -46.27
C GLU A 415 -17.55 -19.36 -47.49
N ARG A 416 -16.63 -20.06 -48.16
CA ARG A 416 -16.87 -20.86 -49.36
C ARG A 416 -16.44 -22.30 -49.10
N GLY A 417 -17.40 -23.18 -48.83
CA GLY A 417 -17.09 -24.56 -48.41
C GLY A 417 -16.24 -24.56 -47.14
N THR A 418 -14.99 -25.02 -47.21
CA THR A 418 -14.04 -25.02 -46.09
C THR A 418 -13.11 -23.79 -46.05
N ALA A 419 -13.14 -22.94 -47.07
CA ALA A 419 -12.26 -21.79 -47.18
C ALA A 419 -12.93 -20.51 -46.63
N ARG A 420 -12.27 -19.81 -45.70
CA ARG A 420 -12.68 -18.49 -45.22
C ARG A 420 -11.94 -17.37 -45.97
N GLY A 421 -12.70 -16.40 -46.44
CA GLY A 421 -12.17 -15.19 -47.06
C GLY A 421 -11.54 -14.22 -46.07
N THR A 422 -10.95 -13.14 -46.59
CA THR A 422 -10.43 -12.04 -45.78
C THR A 422 -11.58 -11.21 -45.19
N PRO A 423 -11.45 -10.70 -43.95
CA PRO A 423 -12.47 -9.86 -43.34
C PRO A 423 -12.58 -8.51 -44.06
N ALA A 424 -13.74 -8.22 -44.63
CA ALA A 424 -14.08 -6.92 -45.18
C ALA A 424 -14.65 -6.04 -44.08
N ARG A 425 -14.01 -4.90 -43.78
CA ARG A 425 -14.43 -3.95 -42.75
C ARG A 425 -14.94 -2.66 -43.38
N ARG A 426 -16.11 -2.19 -42.94
CA ARG A 426 -16.69 -0.91 -43.37
C ARG A 426 -17.10 -0.09 -42.16
N VAL A 427 -16.61 1.15 -42.07
CA VAL A 427 -17.02 2.11 -41.05
C VAL A 427 -18.44 2.57 -41.33
N VAL A 428 -19.31 2.52 -40.32
CA VAL A 428 -20.72 2.94 -40.39
C VAL A 428 -20.94 4.24 -39.62
N ALA A 429 -20.24 4.44 -38.51
CA ALA A 429 -20.27 5.69 -37.76
C ALA A 429 -18.87 6.05 -37.24
N THR A 430 -18.58 7.35 -37.16
CA THR A 430 -17.34 7.90 -36.61
C THR A 430 -17.69 8.88 -35.50
N ARG A 431 -17.13 8.67 -34.31
CA ARG A 431 -17.36 9.47 -33.09
C ARG A 431 -18.86 9.75 -32.80
N PRO A 432 -19.71 8.72 -32.70
CA PRO A 432 -21.15 8.93 -32.46
C PRO A 432 -21.50 9.38 -31.03
N GLY A 433 -20.54 9.40 -30.09
CA GLY A 433 -20.79 9.66 -28.66
C GLY A 433 -20.75 8.38 -27.83
N THR A 434 -21.43 8.35 -26.69
CA THR A 434 -21.48 7.20 -25.76
C THR A 434 -22.44 6.09 -26.22
N SER A 435 -23.36 6.37 -27.13
CA SER A 435 -24.23 5.37 -27.71
C SER A 435 -24.52 5.65 -29.18
N TRP A 436 -24.83 4.59 -29.92
CA TRP A 436 -25.18 4.67 -31.33
C TRP A 436 -26.16 3.56 -31.71
N ASP A 437 -27.25 3.93 -32.38
CA ASP A 437 -28.19 3.01 -33.03
C ASP A 437 -28.32 3.46 -34.48
N GLY A 438 -28.03 2.55 -35.42
CA GLY A 438 -28.07 2.89 -36.84
C GLY A 438 -28.29 1.69 -37.75
N MET A 439 -28.71 2.01 -38.98
CA MET A 439 -28.91 1.05 -40.05
C MET A 439 -27.71 1.02 -41.00
N SER A 440 -27.44 -0.16 -41.56
CA SER A 440 -26.37 -0.40 -42.52
C SER A 440 -26.77 -1.53 -43.46
N GLU A 441 -26.33 -1.53 -44.71
CA GLU A 441 -26.63 -2.61 -45.66
C GLU A 441 -25.38 -3.38 -46.05
N VAL A 442 -25.47 -4.70 -46.11
CA VAL A 442 -24.43 -5.55 -46.72
C VAL A 442 -24.94 -6.05 -48.06
N ASP A 443 -24.20 -5.73 -49.11
CA ASP A 443 -24.44 -6.25 -50.45
C ASP A 443 -23.56 -7.50 -50.66
N PRO A 444 -24.14 -8.72 -50.68
CA PRO A 444 -23.36 -9.93 -50.89
C PRO A 444 -22.66 -9.98 -52.25
N ALA A 445 -23.27 -9.39 -53.29
CA ALA A 445 -22.71 -9.38 -54.64
C ALA A 445 -21.46 -8.50 -54.71
N ALA A 446 -21.47 -7.35 -54.03
CA ALA A 446 -20.30 -6.47 -53.92
C ALA A 446 -19.10 -7.12 -53.20
N LEU A 447 -19.36 -8.13 -52.36
CA LEU A 447 -18.35 -8.93 -51.67
C LEU A 447 -17.91 -10.17 -52.48
N GLY A 448 -18.40 -10.32 -53.72
CA GLY A 448 -18.15 -11.48 -54.57
C GLY A 448 -18.77 -12.77 -54.02
N GLY A 449 -19.90 -12.66 -53.32
CA GLY A 449 -20.68 -13.79 -52.83
C GLY A 449 -21.26 -14.62 -53.98
N ARG A 450 -21.17 -15.94 -53.85
CA ARG A 450 -21.70 -16.91 -54.81
C ARG A 450 -22.81 -17.74 -54.18
N ASP A 451 -23.59 -18.40 -55.01
CA ASP A 451 -24.60 -19.36 -54.59
C ASP A 451 -24.02 -20.39 -53.61
N GLY A 452 -24.64 -20.53 -52.44
CA GLY A 452 -24.21 -21.44 -51.38
C GLY A 452 -23.17 -20.88 -50.39
N ASP A 453 -22.58 -19.70 -50.65
CA ASP A 453 -21.63 -19.07 -49.72
C ASP A 453 -22.32 -18.64 -48.41
N VAL A 454 -21.57 -18.61 -47.32
CA VAL A 454 -22.05 -18.15 -46.00
C VAL A 454 -21.32 -16.88 -45.59
N LEU A 455 -22.05 -15.80 -45.35
CA LEU A 455 -21.51 -14.54 -44.85
C LEU A 455 -21.60 -14.54 -43.33
N HIS A 456 -20.47 -14.46 -42.64
CA HIS A 456 -20.42 -14.19 -41.21
C HIS A 456 -20.37 -12.69 -41.01
N VAL A 457 -21.49 -12.13 -40.55
CA VAL A 457 -21.64 -10.69 -40.33
C VAL A 457 -21.57 -10.40 -38.83
N ARG A 458 -20.68 -9.50 -38.43
CA ARG A 458 -20.65 -8.97 -37.06
C ARG A 458 -20.43 -7.46 -37.05
N ALA A 459 -20.98 -6.81 -36.04
CA ALA A 459 -20.69 -5.42 -35.76
C ALA A 459 -19.51 -5.34 -34.79
N LEU A 460 -18.65 -4.35 -35.00
CA LEU A 460 -17.51 -4.01 -34.15
C LEU A 460 -17.65 -2.55 -33.73
N ALA A 461 -17.29 -2.23 -32.51
CA ALA A 461 -17.14 -0.85 -32.08
C ALA A 461 -15.81 -0.68 -31.36
N THR A 462 -15.17 0.46 -31.58
CA THR A 462 -13.93 0.84 -30.91
C THR A 462 -14.21 1.98 -29.95
N ASP A 463 -13.74 1.87 -28.72
CA ASP A 463 -13.83 2.95 -27.72
C ASP A 463 -12.98 4.18 -28.12
N GLY A 464 -13.20 5.29 -27.44
CA GLY A 464 -12.40 6.51 -27.54
C GLY A 464 -11.15 6.49 -26.67
N SER A 465 -10.82 5.37 -26.02
CA SER A 465 -9.71 5.29 -25.07
C SER A 465 -8.36 5.20 -25.80
N PRO A 466 -7.24 5.53 -25.12
CA PRO A 466 -5.90 5.35 -25.69
C PRO A 466 -5.56 3.89 -26.04
N TRP A 467 -6.31 2.92 -25.49
CA TRP A 467 -6.11 1.49 -25.77
C TRP A 467 -6.93 0.99 -26.94
N ALA A 468 -7.85 1.80 -27.48
CA ALA A 468 -8.69 1.46 -28.62
C ALA A 468 -9.34 0.09 -28.47
N GLN A 469 -10.00 -0.16 -27.32
CA GLN A 469 -10.62 -1.44 -27.03
C GLN A 469 -11.75 -1.70 -28.02
N VAL A 470 -11.87 -2.95 -28.45
CA VAL A 470 -12.83 -3.36 -29.47
C VAL A 470 -13.87 -4.28 -28.87
N GLY A 471 -15.13 -3.83 -28.92
CA GLY A 471 -16.31 -4.62 -28.67
C GLY A 471 -16.80 -5.29 -29.95
N ALA A 472 -17.32 -6.50 -29.86
CA ALA A 472 -17.87 -7.23 -31.00
C ALA A 472 -19.24 -7.81 -30.66
N SER A 473 -20.16 -7.71 -31.61
CA SER A 473 -21.43 -8.44 -31.52
C SER A 473 -21.22 -9.94 -31.76
N ARG A 474 -22.25 -10.73 -31.45
CA ARG A 474 -22.35 -12.08 -32.02
C ARG A 474 -22.27 -12.02 -33.55
N ALA A 475 -21.64 -13.02 -34.14
CA ALA A 475 -21.65 -13.21 -35.60
C ALA A 475 -22.97 -13.87 -36.01
N VAL A 476 -23.65 -13.28 -36.99
CA VAL A 476 -24.83 -13.88 -37.61
C VAL A 476 -24.44 -14.46 -38.96
N ARG A 477 -24.89 -15.68 -39.22
CA ARG A 477 -24.63 -16.38 -40.48
C ARG A 477 -25.75 -16.06 -41.47
N VAL A 478 -25.37 -15.45 -42.58
CA VAL A 478 -26.27 -15.17 -43.70
C VAL A 478 -25.89 -16.08 -44.87
N ARG A 479 -26.72 -17.08 -45.14
CA ARG A 479 -26.47 -18.05 -46.22
C ARG A 479 -27.05 -17.55 -47.54
N LEU A 480 -26.27 -17.60 -48.61
CA LEU A 480 -26.75 -17.30 -49.94
C LEU A 480 -27.46 -18.53 -50.51
N ARG A 481 -28.74 -18.38 -50.84
CA ARG A 481 -29.55 -19.47 -51.41
C ARG A 481 -28.97 -19.93 -52.74
N THR A 482 -28.96 -21.25 -52.97
CA THR A 482 -28.49 -21.80 -54.24
C THR A 482 -29.53 -21.59 -55.34
N SER A 483 -29.11 -21.71 -56.60
CA SER A 483 -30.03 -21.72 -57.75
C SER A 483 -31.02 -22.88 -57.69
N GLU A 484 -30.65 -24.02 -57.13
CA GLU A 484 -31.55 -25.15 -56.91
C GLU A 484 -32.63 -24.83 -55.86
N GLU A 485 -32.24 -24.30 -54.70
CA GLU A 485 -33.19 -23.91 -53.65
C GLU A 485 -34.14 -22.78 -54.11
N ARG A 486 -33.64 -21.83 -54.92
CA ARG A 486 -34.48 -20.80 -55.55
C ARG A 486 -35.48 -21.41 -56.53
N ARG A 487 -35.08 -22.42 -57.31
CA ARG A 487 -35.96 -23.16 -58.22
C ARG A 487 -36.98 -24.02 -57.47
N ASP A 488 -36.59 -24.72 -56.40
CA ASP A 488 -37.50 -25.46 -55.52
C ASP A 488 -38.58 -24.55 -54.93
N HIS A 489 -38.18 -23.36 -54.49
CA HIS A 489 -39.10 -22.37 -53.96
C HIS A 489 -40.07 -21.86 -55.03
N ALA A 490 -39.57 -21.52 -56.23
CA ALA A 490 -40.40 -21.12 -57.36
C ALA A 490 -41.37 -22.24 -57.80
N ARG A 491 -40.93 -23.51 -57.79
CA ARG A 491 -41.78 -24.68 -58.04
C ARG A 491 -42.90 -24.81 -57.03
N THR A 492 -42.57 -24.68 -55.74
CA THR A 492 -43.57 -24.75 -54.66
C THR A 492 -44.62 -23.64 -54.79
N LEU A 493 -44.21 -22.43 -55.18
CA LEU A 493 -45.12 -21.32 -55.49
C LEU A 493 -45.99 -21.62 -56.72
N GLY A 494 -45.40 -22.24 -57.76
CA GLY A 494 -46.11 -22.66 -58.96
C GLY A 494 -47.17 -23.72 -58.67
N ASP A 495 -46.82 -24.79 -57.96
CA ASP A 495 -47.74 -25.86 -57.56
C ASP A 495 -48.88 -25.31 -56.69
N SER A 496 -48.58 -24.37 -55.78
CA SER A 496 -49.59 -23.71 -54.95
C SER A 496 -50.54 -22.85 -55.79
N ALA A 497 -50.02 -22.11 -56.78
CA ALA A 497 -50.83 -21.30 -57.68
C ALA A 497 -51.73 -22.17 -58.58
N VAL A 498 -51.22 -23.28 -59.12
CA VAL A 498 -52.01 -24.24 -59.91
C VAL A 498 -53.11 -24.88 -59.07
N SER A 499 -52.78 -25.32 -57.85
CA SER A 499 -53.76 -25.88 -56.91
C SER A 499 -54.87 -24.87 -56.56
N ALA A 500 -54.50 -23.61 -56.32
CA ALA A 500 -55.46 -22.53 -56.08
C ALA A 500 -56.34 -22.27 -57.30
N ALA A 501 -55.77 -22.23 -58.51
CA ALA A 501 -56.51 -22.07 -59.76
C ALA A 501 -57.52 -23.22 -59.99
N ASP A 502 -57.11 -24.47 -59.73
CA ASP A 502 -57.98 -25.64 -59.86
C ASP A 502 -59.11 -25.68 -58.83
N ALA A 503 -58.87 -25.16 -57.62
CA ALA A 503 -59.90 -25.01 -56.60
C ALA A 503 -60.91 -23.92 -57.00
N ILE A 504 -60.44 -22.81 -57.56
CA ILE A 504 -61.28 -21.71 -58.06
C ILE A 504 -62.12 -22.17 -59.25
N ALA A 505 -61.54 -22.85 -60.22
CA ALA A 505 -62.26 -23.37 -61.39
C ALA A 505 -63.34 -24.40 -61.00
N ARG A 506 -63.08 -25.25 -59.99
CA ARG A 506 -64.10 -26.16 -59.42
C ARG A 506 -65.22 -25.40 -58.72
N ALA A 507 -64.87 -24.47 -57.83
CA ALA A 507 -65.85 -23.67 -57.10
C ALA A 507 -66.74 -22.84 -58.05
N GLN A 508 -66.16 -22.31 -59.12
CA GLN A 508 -66.88 -21.57 -60.16
C GLN A 508 -67.87 -22.48 -60.90
N ARG A 509 -67.48 -23.70 -61.30
CA ARG A 509 -68.38 -24.67 -61.95
C ARG A 509 -69.57 -25.05 -61.09
N ASP A 510 -69.32 -25.37 -59.82
CA ASP A 510 -70.38 -25.74 -58.87
C ASP A 510 -71.33 -24.57 -58.62
N LEU A 511 -70.81 -23.33 -58.61
CA LEU A 511 -71.59 -22.11 -58.44
C LEU A 511 -72.42 -21.77 -59.69
N ALA A 512 -71.86 -21.97 -60.89
CA ALA A 512 -72.58 -21.79 -62.15
C ALA A 512 -73.74 -22.78 -62.27
N GLN A 513 -73.53 -24.05 -61.97
CA GLN A 513 -74.59 -25.07 -61.97
C GLN A 513 -75.72 -24.75 -60.99
N ARG A 514 -75.37 -24.30 -59.77
CA ARG A 514 -76.37 -23.90 -58.76
C ARG A 514 -77.13 -22.64 -59.15
N THR A 515 -76.45 -21.66 -59.74
CA THR A 515 -77.07 -20.43 -60.25
C THR A 515 -78.02 -20.73 -61.40
N GLU A 516 -77.61 -21.59 -62.33
CA GLU A 516 -78.44 -22.01 -63.46
C GLU A 516 -79.68 -22.79 -62.99
N ALA A 517 -79.51 -23.72 -62.03
CA ALA A 517 -80.62 -24.45 -61.41
C ALA A 517 -81.59 -23.50 -60.68
N ALA A 518 -81.08 -22.52 -59.93
CA ALA A 518 -81.88 -21.49 -59.26
C ALA A 518 -82.63 -20.60 -60.27
N SER A 519 -82.04 -20.31 -61.42
CA SER A 519 -82.68 -19.52 -62.50
C SER A 519 -83.81 -20.27 -63.22
N ARG A 520 -83.76 -21.62 -63.24
CA ARG A 520 -84.75 -22.51 -63.89
C ARG A 520 -85.89 -22.96 -62.97
N GLY A 521 -85.75 -22.80 -61.65
CA GLY A 521 -86.74 -23.24 -60.68
C GLY A 521 -88.09 -22.54 -60.83
N ARG A 522 -89.15 -23.32 -61.11
CA ARG A 522 -90.55 -22.92 -60.96
C ARG A 522 -91.01 -23.49 -59.62
N ASP A 523 -91.54 -22.66 -58.73
CA ASP A 523 -92.14 -23.09 -57.46
C ASP A 523 -93.16 -24.21 -57.73
N ARG A 524 -92.75 -25.46 -57.53
CA ARG A 524 -93.66 -26.60 -57.51
C ARG A 524 -94.24 -26.61 -56.11
N ALA A 525 -95.33 -25.86 -55.92
CA ALA A 525 -96.15 -25.97 -54.72
C ALA A 525 -96.50 -27.46 -54.49
N PRO A 526 -96.49 -27.96 -53.23
CA PRO A 526 -96.95 -29.32 -52.95
C PRO A 526 -98.41 -29.42 -53.36
N ALA A 527 -98.76 -30.44 -54.14
CA ALA A 527 -100.16 -30.76 -54.42
C ALA A 527 -100.90 -30.97 -53.08
N PRO A 528 -102.03 -30.29 -52.82
CA PRO A 528 -102.83 -30.57 -51.64
C PRO A 528 -103.46 -31.96 -51.79
N ALA A 529 -103.38 -32.76 -50.72
CA ALA A 529 -104.05 -34.04 -50.61
C ALA A 529 -105.57 -33.86 -50.82
N ALA A 530 -106.14 -34.69 -51.68
CA ALA A 530 -107.56 -34.71 -51.97
C ALA A 530 -108.35 -35.30 -50.79
N SER A 531 -109.23 -34.50 -50.19
CA SER A 531 -110.42 -35.00 -49.50
C SER A 531 -111.62 -34.11 -49.82
N GLY A 532 -112.59 -34.71 -50.52
CA GLY A 532 -114.03 -34.47 -50.36
C GLY A 532 -114.66 -33.22 -50.97
N GLU A 533 -115.26 -33.41 -52.15
CA GLU A 533 -116.59 -32.96 -52.57
C GLU A 533 -117.09 -31.52 -52.32
N GLY A 534 -117.53 -30.88 -53.41
CA GLY A 534 -118.47 -29.76 -53.35
C GLY A 534 -118.27 -28.75 -54.48
N ALA A 535 -119.01 -28.94 -55.57
CA ALA A 535 -119.01 -28.07 -56.73
C ALA A 535 -119.52 -26.64 -56.42
N GLN A 536 -118.80 -25.61 -56.89
CA GLN A 536 -119.38 -24.53 -57.70
C GLN A 536 -118.31 -23.61 -58.32
N ALA A 537 -118.32 -23.57 -59.66
CA ALA A 537 -117.81 -22.47 -60.48
C ALA A 537 -118.66 -21.21 -60.17
N SER A 538 -118.17 -19.97 -60.22
CA SER A 538 -117.51 -19.32 -61.36
C SER A 538 -116.89 -17.98 -60.93
N SER A 539 -115.68 -17.65 -61.38
CA SER A 539 -115.22 -16.27 -61.71
C SER A 539 -113.86 -16.30 -62.43
N PRO A 540 -113.53 -15.30 -63.28
CA PRO A 540 -112.41 -15.33 -64.23
C PRO A 540 -111.05 -15.14 -63.54
N PRO A 541 -109.91 -15.53 -64.16
CA PRO A 541 -108.59 -15.29 -63.57
C PRO A 541 -108.28 -13.79 -63.66
N ALA A 542 -108.47 -13.07 -62.55
CA ALA A 542 -107.81 -11.80 -62.33
C ALA A 542 -106.29 -12.05 -62.31
N ALA A 543 -105.54 -11.17 -62.96
CA ALA A 543 -104.09 -11.20 -63.02
C ALA A 543 -103.48 -11.43 -61.64
N SER A 544 -102.72 -12.51 -61.50
CA SER A 544 -101.94 -12.78 -60.30
C SER A 544 -101.04 -11.58 -60.01
N PRO A 545 -100.98 -11.06 -58.76
CA PRO A 545 -100.00 -10.05 -58.41
C PRO A 545 -98.58 -10.59 -58.68
N PRO A 546 -97.59 -9.73 -58.97
CA PRO A 546 -96.22 -10.16 -59.16
C PRO A 546 -95.82 -11.03 -57.97
N ALA A 547 -95.44 -12.28 -58.25
CA ALA A 547 -95.12 -13.25 -57.22
C ALA A 547 -93.95 -12.71 -56.38
N ALA A 548 -94.28 -12.20 -55.19
CA ALA A 548 -93.30 -11.89 -54.17
C ALA A 548 -92.47 -13.15 -53.92
N MET A 549 -91.16 -13.01 -53.98
CA MET A 549 -90.24 -14.14 -53.86
C MET A 549 -90.40 -14.83 -52.49
N THR A 550 -90.33 -16.16 -52.47
CA THR A 550 -90.35 -16.93 -51.20
C THR A 550 -89.08 -16.64 -50.39
N GLN A 551 -89.17 -16.69 -49.05
CA GLN A 551 -88.02 -16.45 -48.17
C GLN A 551 -86.83 -17.37 -48.51
N GLU A 552 -87.11 -18.64 -48.83
CA GLU A 552 -86.11 -19.62 -49.25
C GLU A 552 -85.39 -19.23 -50.56
N ALA A 553 -86.12 -18.69 -51.54
CA ALA A 553 -85.51 -18.19 -52.78
C ALA A 553 -84.66 -16.93 -52.55
N SER A 554 -85.06 -16.06 -51.61
CA SER A 554 -84.26 -14.89 -51.21
C SER A 554 -82.95 -15.28 -50.53
N GLU A 555 -82.97 -16.30 -49.67
CA GLU A 555 -81.78 -16.82 -49.00
C GLU A 555 -80.84 -17.47 -50.02
N ARG A 556 -81.35 -18.26 -50.97
CA ARG A 556 -80.54 -18.82 -52.06
C ARG A 556 -79.86 -17.75 -52.91
N ALA A 557 -80.58 -16.68 -53.28
CA ALA A 557 -80.01 -15.57 -54.04
C ALA A 557 -78.91 -14.83 -53.25
N ARG A 558 -79.10 -14.64 -51.93
CA ARG A 558 -78.06 -14.07 -51.04
C ARG A 558 -76.85 -14.99 -50.92
N THR A 559 -77.05 -16.29 -50.78
CA THR A 559 -75.96 -17.28 -50.73
C THR A 559 -75.16 -17.28 -52.03
N ILE A 560 -75.82 -17.28 -53.20
CA ILE A 560 -75.12 -17.17 -54.49
C ILE A 560 -74.30 -15.88 -54.58
N ALA A 561 -74.85 -14.74 -54.14
CA ALA A 561 -74.14 -13.47 -54.13
C ALA A 561 -72.96 -13.43 -53.13
N GLN A 562 -73.04 -14.14 -52.00
CA GLN A 562 -71.93 -14.29 -51.05
C GLN A 562 -70.84 -15.22 -51.58
N GLU A 563 -71.23 -16.37 -52.14
CA GLU A 563 -70.29 -17.33 -52.75
C GLU A 563 -69.53 -16.69 -53.92
N GLN A 564 -70.18 -15.82 -54.71
CA GLN A 564 -69.55 -15.05 -55.77
C GLN A 564 -68.52 -14.03 -55.25
N ARG A 565 -68.80 -13.33 -54.14
CA ARG A 565 -67.81 -12.42 -53.51
C ARG A 565 -66.56 -13.15 -53.05
N HIS A 566 -66.75 -14.29 -52.40
CA HIS A 566 -65.63 -15.12 -51.95
C HIS A 566 -64.85 -15.73 -53.12
N LEU A 567 -65.51 -16.06 -54.24
CA LEU A 567 -64.83 -16.46 -55.46
C LEU A 567 -63.95 -15.32 -56.01
N ALA A 568 -64.47 -14.08 -56.04
CA ALA A 568 -63.72 -12.90 -56.45
C ALA A 568 -62.48 -12.64 -55.58
N GLU A 569 -62.59 -12.75 -54.24
CA GLU A 569 -61.44 -12.64 -53.33
C GLU A 569 -60.38 -13.72 -53.60
N ARG A 570 -60.80 -14.95 -53.93
CA ARG A 570 -59.88 -16.04 -54.27
C ARG A 570 -59.17 -15.80 -55.60
N VAL A 571 -59.85 -15.23 -56.60
CA VAL A 571 -59.24 -14.84 -57.88
C VAL A 571 -58.19 -13.75 -57.66
N GLU A 572 -58.45 -12.78 -56.79
CA GLU A 572 -57.48 -11.74 -56.42
C GLU A 572 -56.24 -12.35 -55.71
N ALA A 573 -56.46 -13.27 -54.76
CA ALA A 573 -55.38 -13.99 -54.10
C ALA A 573 -54.54 -14.85 -55.08
N LEU A 574 -55.19 -15.44 -56.09
CA LEU A 574 -54.50 -16.16 -57.16
C LEU A 574 -53.65 -15.21 -58.02
N ARG A 575 -54.14 -14.01 -58.33
CA ARG A 575 -53.38 -12.99 -59.04
C ARG A 575 -52.11 -12.59 -58.27
N ASP A 576 -52.22 -12.38 -56.97
CA ASP A 576 -51.07 -12.08 -56.10
C ASP A 576 -50.09 -13.25 -56.02
N ALA A 577 -50.58 -14.49 -56.00
CA ALA A 577 -49.75 -15.69 -56.07
C ALA A 577 -49.01 -15.78 -57.42
N ALA A 578 -49.68 -15.47 -58.54
CA ALA A 578 -49.08 -15.43 -59.87
C ALA A 578 -48.00 -14.33 -59.98
N ALA A 579 -48.21 -13.16 -59.39
CA ALA A 579 -47.20 -12.10 -59.33
C ALA A 579 -45.98 -12.50 -58.48
N LYS A 580 -46.19 -13.19 -57.36
CA LYS A 580 -45.11 -13.75 -56.54
C LYS A 580 -44.34 -14.84 -57.28
N LEU A 581 -45.04 -15.68 -58.04
CA LEU A 581 -44.44 -16.71 -58.89
C LEU A 581 -43.57 -16.08 -59.98
N GLU A 582 -44.08 -15.07 -60.70
CA GLU A 582 -43.30 -14.32 -61.71
C GLU A 582 -42.02 -13.74 -61.10
N LYS A 583 -42.13 -13.09 -59.93
CA LYS A 583 -40.98 -12.57 -59.19
C LYS A 583 -40.00 -13.68 -58.79
N GLY A 584 -40.49 -14.81 -58.27
CA GLY A 584 -39.68 -15.96 -57.88
C GLY A 584 -38.96 -16.62 -59.07
N LEU A 585 -39.63 -16.72 -60.23
CA LEU A 585 -39.03 -17.22 -61.47
C LEU A 585 -37.97 -16.27 -62.02
N LYS A 586 -38.21 -14.96 -61.94
CA LYS A 586 -37.21 -13.93 -62.29
C LYS A 586 -35.99 -14.01 -61.38
N GLU A 587 -36.21 -14.15 -60.07
CA GLU A 587 -35.15 -14.32 -59.08
C GLU A 587 -34.40 -15.64 -59.25
N ALA A 588 -35.05 -16.72 -59.67
CA ALA A 588 -34.42 -18.01 -59.97
C ALA A 588 -33.68 -18.02 -61.33
N GLY A 589 -33.81 -16.97 -62.15
CA GLY A 589 -33.27 -16.92 -63.51
C GLY A 589 -33.98 -17.85 -64.49
N ALA A 590 -35.20 -18.29 -64.16
CA ALA A 590 -35.98 -19.27 -64.91
C ALA A 590 -37.15 -18.64 -65.70
N LEU A 591 -37.24 -17.30 -65.74
CA LEU A 591 -38.27 -16.58 -66.49
C LEU A 591 -37.77 -16.19 -67.89
N ASP A 592 -38.23 -16.89 -68.93
CA ASP A 592 -37.96 -16.53 -70.32
C ASP A 592 -39.02 -15.55 -70.88
N SER A 593 -38.78 -15.01 -72.08
CA SER A 593 -39.70 -14.04 -72.71
C SER A 593 -41.05 -14.64 -73.14
N SER A 594 -41.14 -15.95 -73.28
CA SER A 594 -42.36 -16.70 -73.62
C SER A 594 -43.25 -16.86 -72.39
N LEU A 595 -42.68 -17.38 -71.31
CA LEU A 595 -43.30 -17.62 -70.02
C LEU A 595 -43.73 -16.31 -69.36
N ALA A 596 -42.91 -15.25 -69.47
CA ALA A 596 -43.31 -13.91 -69.02
C ALA A 596 -44.58 -13.41 -69.72
N ARG A 597 -44.69 -13.60 -71.05
CA ARG A 597 -45.89 -13.23 -71.81
C ARG A 597 -47.10 -14.08 -71.41
N GLN A 598 -46.91 -15.39 -71.23
CA GLN A 598 -47.96 -16.30 -70.76
C GLN A 598 -48.48 -15.92 -69.37
N LEU A 599 -47.60 -15.61 -68.41
CA LEU A 599 -47.99 -15.19 -67.06
C LEU A 599 -48.72 -13.84 -67.09
N GLN A 600 -48.29 -12.90 -67.92
CA GLN A 600 -48.98 -11.63 -68.15
C GLN A 600 -50.36 -11.84 -68.77
N GLU A 601 -50.49 -12.74 -69.75
CA GLU A 601 -51.77 -13.10 -70.37
C GLU A 601 -52.73 -13.74 -69.36
N ALA A 602 -52.25 -14.63 -68.50
CA ALA A 602 -53.06 -15.19 -67.41
C ALA A 602 -53.52 -14.11 -66.41
N GLN A 603 -52.64 -13.17 -66.02
CA GLN A 603 -52.98 -12.03 -65.17
C GLN A 603 -54.03 -11.11 -65.81
N GLU A 604 -53.93 -10.89 -67.12
CA GLU A 604 -54.88 -10.08 -67.89
C GLU A 604 -56.26 -10.76 -67.98
N LEU A 605 -56.31 -12.07 -68.26
CA LEU A 605 -57.55 -12.86 -68.25
C LEU A 605 -58.21 -12.85 -66.86
N MET A 606 -57.43 -12.98 -65.78
CA MET A 606 -57.94 -12.90 -64.39
C MET A 606 -58.46 -11.49 -64.05
N ARG A 607 -57.85 -10.43 -64.60
CA ARG A 607 -58.34 -9.06 -64.45
C ARG A 607 -59.66 -8.84 -65.19
N GLN A 608 -59.78 -9.38 -66.39
CA GLN A 608 -61.00 -9.31 -67.21
C GLN A 608 -62.15 -10.13 -66.60
N ALA A 609 -61.83 -11.26 -65.98
CA ALA A 609 -62.74 -12.09 -65.20
C ALA A 609 -63.42 -11.33 -64.05
N MET A 610 -62.75 -10.36 -63.43
CA MET A 610 -63.34 -9.44 -62.45
C MET A 610 -63.93 -8.19 -63.11
N SER A 611 -64.90 -8.39 -64.01
CA SER A 611 -65.49 -7.29 -64.76
C SER A 611 -66.36 -6.37 -63.86
N PRO A 612 -66.33 -5.04 -64.08
CA PRO A 612 -67.27 -4.12 -63.42
C PRO A 612 -68.74 -4.47 -63.70
N GLU A 613 -69.00 -5.11 -64.84
CA GLU A 613 -70.33 -5.60 -65.22
C GLU A 613 -70.81 -6.72 -64.30
N LEU A 614 -69.96 -7.70 -63.97
CA LEU A 614 -70.28 -8.77 -63.02
C LEU A 614 -70.67 -8.20 -61.65
N MET A 615 -69.91 -7.24 -61.15
CA MET A 615 -70.18 -6.56 -59.87
C MET A 615 -71.52 -5.82 -59.89
N ALA A 616 -71.83 -5.13 -60.99
CA ALA A 616 -73.12 -4.45 -61.15
C ALA A 616 -74.29 -5.45 -61.15
N ARG A 617 -74.16 -6.61 -61.82
CA ARG A 617 -75.20 -7.66 -61.82
C ARG A 617 -75.38 -8.32 -60.46
N MET A 618 -74.32 -8.48 -59.69
CA MET A 618 -74.41 -8.97 -58.31
C MET A 618 -75.15 -7.99 -57.39
N GLN A 619 -74.86 -6.70 -57.51
CA GLN A 619 -75.60 -5.66 -56.77
C GLN A 619 -77.08 -5.65 -57.14
N GLN A 620 -77.41 -5.83 -58.41
CA GLN A 620 -78.79 -5.98 -58.87
C GLN A 620 -79.47 -7.22 -58.28
N LEU A 621 -78.77 -8.37 -58.23
CA LEU A 621 -79.29 -9.59 -57.60
C LEU A 621 -79.53 -9.41 -56.10
N GLU A 622 -78.62 -8.75 -55.39
CA GLU A 622 -78.72 -8.48 -53.95
C GLU A 622 -79.85 -7.50 -53.63
N GLN A 623 -80.01 -6.45 -54.44
CA GLN A 623 -81.13 -5.50 -54.35
C GLN A 623 -82.47 -6.20 -54.62
N ALA A 624 -82.56 -7.04 -55.66
CA ALA A 624 -83.76 -7.82 -55.96
C ALA A 624 -84.10 -8.82 -54.84
N ALA A 625 -83.08 -9.40 -54.19
CA ALA A 625 -83.25 -10.29 -53.04
C ALA A 625 -83.66 -9.55 -51.74
N GLN A 626 -83.33 -8.26 -51.62
CA GLN A 626 -83.77 -7.40 -50.51
C GLN A 626 -85.18 -6.87 -50.73
N SER A 627 -85.54 -6.54 -51.97
CA SER A 627 -86.87 -6.05 -52.35
C SER A 627 -87.91 -7.15 -52.57
N LEU A 628 -87.50 -8.43 -52.49
CA LEU A 628 -88.34 -9.61 -52.72
C LEU A 628 -88.98 -9.66 -54.13
N ASP A 629 -88.36 -9.00 -55.12
CA ASP A 629 -88.83 -8.99 -56.51
C ASP A 629 -88.37 -10.27 -57.24
N GLY A 630 -89.32 -11.20 -57.43
CA GLY A 630 -89.06 -12.50 -58.03
C GLY A 630 -88.74 -12.48 -59.53
N GLU A 631 -89.20 -11.49 -60.29
CA GLU A 631 -88.91 -11.38 -61.74
C GLU A 631 -87.55 -10.74 -61.97
N GLN A 632 -87.23 -9.66 -61.24
CA GLN A 632 -85.91 -9.03 -61.32
C GLN A 632 -84.81 -9.97 -60.85
N ALA A 633 -85.03 -10.72 -59.76
CA ALA A 633 -84.07 -11.71 -59.28
C ALA A 633 -83.83 -12.82 -60.32
N ARG A 634 -84.88 -13.30 -61.01
CA ARG A 634 -84.74 -14.32 -62.06
C ARG A 634 -83.98 -13.83 -63.28
N ASN A 635 -84.23 -12.60 -63.73
CA ASN A 635 -83.48 -12.01 -64.84
C ASN A 635 -82.02 -11.76 -64.45
N ALA A 636 -81.77 -11.23 -63.26
CA ALA A 636 -80.42 -11.05 -62.73
C ALA A 636 -79.67 -12.40 -62.62
N MET A 637 -80.31 -13.48 -62.16
CA MET A 637 -79.70 -14.81 -62.12
C MET A 637 -79.41 -15.39 -63.50
N ARG A 638 -80.27 -15.18 -64.51
CA ARG A 638 -80.00 -15.64 -65.89
C ARG A 638 -78.85 -14.88 -66.53
N ASP A 639 -78.80 -13.56 -66.35
CA ASP A 639 -77.71 -12.73 -66.86
C ASP A 639 -76.40 -13.06 -66.16
N LEU A 640 -76.45 -13.29 -64.84
CA LEU A 640 -75.31 -13.71 -64.04
C LEU A 640 -74.84 -15.13 -64.44
N ALA A 641 -75.73 -16.05 -64.78
CA ALA A 641 -75.35 -17.37 -65.30
C ALA A 641 -74.63 -17.29 -66.65
N ARG A 642 -75.03 -16.36 -67.55
CA ARG A 642 -74.32 -16.13 -68.83
C ARG A 642 -72.93 -15.54 -68.62
N LEU A 643 -72.80 -14.56 -67.73
CA LEU A 643 -71.51 -13.97 -67.38
C LEU A 643 -70.60 -14.96 -66.65
N GLN A 644 -71.17 -15.82 -65.80
CA GLN A 644 -70.45 -16.92 -65.15
C GLN A 644 -69.88 -17.91 -66.17
N GLU A 645 -70.56 -18.18 -67.28
CA GLU A 645 -70.05 -19.10 -68.30
C GLU A 645 -68.82 -18.52 -69.02
N GLN A 646 -68.85 -17.23 -69.36
CA GLN A 646 -67.68 -16.53 -69.92
C GLN A 646 -66.52 -16.49 -68.92
N LEU A 647 -66.83 -16.24 -67.65
CA LEU A 647 -65.86 -16.28 -66.55
C LEU A 647 -65.25 -17.69 -66.38
N ARG A 648 -66.05 -18.75 -66.55
CA ARG A 648 -65.58 -20.15 -66.50
C ARG A 648 -64.50 -20.37 -67.55
N GLU A 649 -64.80 -20.02 -68.79
CA GLU A 649 -63.90 -20.21 -69.92
C GLU A 649 -62.59 -19.45 -69.72
N GLN A 650 -62.66 -18.20 -69.27
CA GLN A 650 -61.49 -17.37 -68.98
C GLN A 650 -60.64 -17.94 -67.82
N LEU A 651 -61.28 -18.42 -66.76
CA LEU A 651 -60.57 -19.00 -65.61
C LEU A 651 -59.95 -20.36 -65.96
N GLU A 652 -60.65 -21.21 -66.73
CA GLU A 652 -60.10 -22.48 -67.23
C GLU A 652 -58.90 -22.24 -68.14
N GLN A 653 -58.98 -21.26 -69.05
CA GLN A 653 -57.86 -20.86 -69.89
C GLN A 653 -56.69 -20.31 -69.05
N SER A 654 -56.96 -19.47 -68.05
CA SER A 654 -55.91 -18.95 -67.16
C SER A 654 -55.25 -20.05 -66.32
N ALA A 655 -56.02 -21.05 -65.85
CA ALA A 655 -55.53 -22.18 -65.10
C ALA A 655 -54.69 -23.12 -65.97
N GLU A 656 -55.06 -23.30 -67.24
CA GLU A 656 -54.27 -24.04 -68.22
C GLU A 656 -52.94 -23.34 -68.52
N ILE A 657 -52.95 -22.02 -68.71
CA ILE A 657 -51.74 -21.22 -68.90
C ILE A 657 -50.83 -21.33 -67.66
N LEU A 658 -51.37 -21.21 -66.44
CA LEU A 658 -50.60 -21.37 -65.20
C LEU A 658 -50.05 -22.79 -65.01
N ARG A 659 -50.82 -23.82 -65.36
CA ARG A 659 -50.40 -25.23 -65.31
C ARG A 659 -49.25 -25.48 -66.29
N ARG A 660 -49.38 -24.93 -67.50
CA ARG A 660 -48.33 -24.98 -68.52
C ARG A 660 -47.09 -24.22 -68.07
N ALA A 661 -47.25 -23.03 -67.51
CA ALA A 661 -46.17 -22.20 -67.00
C ALA A 661 -45.41 -22.87 -65.83
N ALA A 662 -46.13 -23.48 -64.89
CA ALA A 662 -45.53 -24.24 -63.78
C ALA A 662 -44.76 -25.47 -64.29
N HIS A 663 -45.28 -26.14 -65.32
CA HIS A 663 -44.66 -27.32 -65.91
C HIS A 663 -43.45 -26.97 -66.81
N GLU A 664 -43.57 -25.96 -67.67
CA GLU A 664 -42.49 -25.47 -68.55
C GLU A 664 -41.38 -24.82 -67.71
N GLY A 665 -41.71 -24.03 -66.70
CA GLY A 665 -40.75 -23.49 -65.73
C GLY A 665 -40.03 -24.58 -64.93
N ALA A 666 -40.65 -25.75 -64.74
CA ALA A 666 -40.03 -26.91 -64.09
C ALA A 666 -39.16 -27.77 -65.04
N MET A 667 -39.50 -27.83 -66.33
CA MET A 667 -38.87 -28.74 -67.31
C MET A 667 -37.76 -28.09 -68.16
N GLN A 668 -37.86 -26.81 -68.52
CA GLN A 668 -36.96 -26.18 -69.52
C GLN A 668 -35.60 -25.71 -68.98
N THR A 669 -35.26 -25.91 -67.70
CA THR A 669 -33.99 -25.45 -67.11
C THR A 669 -33.21 -26.52 -66.33
N LEU A 670 -33.42 -27.79 -66.69
CA LEU A 670 -32.45 -28.88 -66.54
C LEU A 670 -31.49 -28.85 -67.73
#